data_AF-A0A4R8UD80-F1
#
_entry.id   AF-A0A4R8UD80-F1
#
_cell.length_a   1.000
_cell.length_b   1.000
_cell.length_c   1.000
_cell.angle_alpha   90.00
_cell.angle_beta   90.00
_cell.angle_gamma   90.00
#
_symmetry.space_group_name_H-M   'P 1'
#
loop_
_entity.id
_entity.type
_entity.pdbx_description
1 polymer ?
#
loop_
_entity_poly.entity_id
_entity_poly.type
_entity_poly.pdbx_seq_one_letter_code
_entity_poly.pdbx_strand_id
1 'polypeptide(L)'
;MGDHMSVDIFGIGSLDVEHQRELVRKHLMNLTTSYSDESDVFTEVLQNAIDAIALRDPIANPDGGNLTIVVGRRTDNAHYLYVQDDGVGMSEELVDRVFIPGYSFGKKHGKSIGYKGVGMSYIVAVSDHIAIRSVKEGLPTDRTILHTNDWVTDSEKPQPTVDDSFSAPQLVKGLADGITRGTGVYFEFHSGSDPKSLDNLVIVTDGIEKELRYWAGFLCAKTPLGLATSTLVQQSNPMKVQFIVDRGDDVVFEEPFIRDVYAPDQGKLGYPFPETVFVVGVDTNTIDSTPVSQHNLKHARRHQAVFHEWSGPEFIEEMVLDDDEKTLLLKHLHWVRGYLCYSTDVMKQVKKNMGTRGPAVRYGARLAVDGAPQGRPLDLSLTSDQGLDRQTHIVLGFSELELDTGRKFVSNEKILHAINKVNQRVVTKLKDYRWALKIKDRVPIETDLAEWIKSVDERAGNSSLPALFAALGATPPARVDPNDEQEVIALWTALVTTAELPGFAMKALSGYNRYDALATIGDDAMTPTGSLAAVSPDYAPKENAVLEFKVSFDSLISDFEAKVKIPSEVDVVVCWDCTDLNLRVGRLEPTYGKWKHARPFRAVSYIWHDDASSTHFNVISLKNVIAELLVAHALPGGLSALGVLENRDDAKLV
;
A
#
# COMPACT_ATOMS: atom_id res chain seq x y z
N MET A 1 17.18 23.25 -52.48
CA MET A 1 17.32 23.46 -51.03
C MET A 1 16.00 24.02 -50.55
N GLY A 2 15.13 23.14 -50.05
CA GLY A 2 13.86 23.54 -49.44
C GLY A 2 14.11 23.81 -47.96
N ASP A 3 13.86 25.04 -47.55
CA ASP A 3 13.94 25.49 -46.16
C ASP A 3 12.74 24.87 -45.42
N HIS A 4 13.02 23.89 -44.56
CA HIS A 4 11.98 23.32 -43.70
C HIS A 4 11.68 24.34 -42.59
N MET A 5 10.62 25.13 -42.77
CA MET A 5 10.03 25.89 -41.68
C MET A 5 9.63 24.90 -40.57
N SER A 6 10.26 25.00 -39.40
CA SER A 6 9.81 24.29 -38.20
C SER A 6 8.48 24.93 -37.77
N VAL A 7 7.37 24.35 -38.20
CA VAL A 7 6.06 24.73 -37.71
C VAL A 7 5.97 24.26 -36.26
N ASP A 8 5.77 25.19 -35.32
CA ASP A 8 5.40 24.85 -33.94
C ASP A 8 3.94 24.39 -33.92
N ILE A 9 3.74 23.11 -34.24
CA ILE A 9 2.43 22.48 -34.42
C ILE A 9 1.58 22.54 -33.13
N PHE A 10 2.23 22.66 -31.97
CA PHE A 10 1.56 22.69 -30.67
C PHE A 10 1.52 24.09 -30.05
N GLY A 11 2.15 25.09 -30.69
CA GLY A 11 2.15 26.49 -30.28
C GLY A 11 2.77 26.76 -28.91
N ILE A 12 3.58 25.83 -28.35
CA ILE A 12 4.12 25.98 -27.00
C ILE A 12 5.12 27.14 -26.95
N GLY A 13 5.91 27.32 -28.01
CA GLY A 13 6.90 28.38 -28.13
C GLY A 13 6.29 29.76 -28.39
N SER A 14 5.02 29.84 -28.77
CA SER A 14 4.29 31.10 -28.99
C SER A 14 3.42 31.53 -27.80
N LEU A 15 3.31 30.70 -26.76
CA LEU A 15 2.69 31.06 -25.50
C LEU A 15 3.54 32.08 -24.74
N ASP A 16 2.88 32.95 -23.98
CA ASP A 16 3.59 33.79 -23.02
C ASP A 16 4.19 32.94 -21.87
N VAL A 17 5.11 33.56 -21.14
CA VAL A 17 5.86 32.91 -20.06
C VAL A 17 4.92 32.39 -18.95
N GLU A 18 3.78 33.05 -18.72
CA GLU A 18 2.83 32.68 -17.68
C GLU A 18 2.06 31.41 -18.06
N HIS A 19 1.59 31.31 -19.30
CA HIS A 19 0.93 30.10 -19.82
C HIS A 19 1.89 28.91 -19.92
N GLN A 20 3.16 29.14 -20.31
CA GLN A 20 4.18 28.08 -20.29
C GLN A 20 4.40 27.53 -18.87
N ARG A 21 4.42 28.42 -17.87
CA ARG A 21 4.55 28.04 -16.45
C ARG A 21 3.36 27.22 -15.97
N GLU A 22 2.14 27.63 -16.31
CA GLU A 22 0.93 26.92 -15.91
C GLU A 22 0.86 25.52 -16.56
N LEU A 23 1.35 25.37 -17.79
CA LEU A 23 1.49 24.05 -18.43
C LEU A 23 2.50 23.16 -17.69
N VAL A 24 3.65 23.71 -17.29
CA VAL A 24 4.64 22.99 -16.48
C VAL A 24 4.05 22.57 -15.14
N ARG A 25 3.36 23.48 -14.44
CA ARG A 25 2.70 23.20 -13.16
C ARG A 25 1.70 22.05 -13.28
N LYS A 26 0.80 22.13 -14.28
CA LYS A 26 -0.17 21.06 -14.57
C LYS A 26 0.49 19.73 -14.92
N HIS A 27 1.60 19.76 -15.66
CA HIS A 27 2.35 18.56 -16.00
C HIS A 27 2.96 17.90 -14.74
N LEU A 28 3.57 18.70 -13.85
CA LEU A 28 4.10 18.21 -12.58
C LEU A 28 2.98 17.68 -11.67
N MET A 29 1.84 18.36 -11.59
CA MET A 29 0.69 17.92 -10.81
C MET A 29 0.10 16.60 -11.35
N ASN A 30 0.03 16.41 -12.67
CA ASN A 30 -0.38 15.13 -13.24
C ASN A 30 0.65 14.03 -12.95
N LEU A 31 1.94 14.36 -12.91
CA LEU A 31 2.99 13.43 -12.56
C LEU A 31 2.84 12.96 -11.11
N THR A 32 2.61 13.86 -10.15
CA THR A 32 2.44 13.46 -8.73
C THR A 32 1.25 12.53 -8.53
N THR A 33 0.14 12.73 -9.25
CA THR A 33 -1.03 11.83 -9.20
C THR A 33 -0.83 10.46 -9.87
N SER A 34 0.21 10.33 -10.71
CA SER A 34 0.52 9.08 -11.42
C SER A 34 1.36 8.11 -10.57
N TYR A 35 2.10 8.63 -9.60
CA TYR A 35 2.78 7.85 -8.56
C TYR A 35 1.82 7.62 -7.40
N SER A 36 1.87 6.45 -6.78
CA SER A 36 0.82 6.04 -5.83
C SER A 36 1.31 5.13 -4.71
N ASP A 37 2.58 4.69 -4.72
CA ASP A 37 3.16 3.90 -3.65
C ASP A 37 4.06 4.80 -2.78
N GLU A 38 3.95 4.65 -1.46
CA GLU A 38 4.77 5.37 -0.49
C GLU A 38 6.27 5.13 -0.68
N SER A 39 6.65 4.07 -1.41
CA SER A 39 8.04 3.80 -1.76
C SER A 39 8.57 4.52 -3.01
N ASP A 40 7.73 5.20 -3.78
CA ASP A 40 8.08 5.70 -5.11
C ASP A 40 9.26 6.68 -5.08
N VAL A 41 9.30 7.62 -4.14
CA VAL A 41 10.43 8.55 -3.95
C VAL A 41 11.73 7.78 -3.69
N PHE A 42 11.71 6.81 -2.79
CA PHE A 42 12.89 5.99 -2.47
C PHE A 42 13.37 5.22 -3.70
N THR A 43 12.43 4.65 -4.44
CA THR A 43 12.74 3.88 -5.65
C THR A 43 13.45 4.75 -6.67
N GLU A 44 12.93 5.94 -6.99
CA GLU A 44 13.53 6.80 -8.02
C GLU A 44 14.92 7.33 -7.62
N VAL A 45 15.10 7.74 -6.35
CA VAL A 45 16.41 8.24 -5.87
C VAL A 45 17.45 7.11 -5.88
N LEU A 46 17.12 5.93 -5.32
CA LEU A 46 18.04 4.80 -5.26
C LEU A 46 18.34 4.22 -6.64
N GLN A 47 17.35 4.22 -7.54
CA GLN A 47 17.54 3.75 -8.90
C GLN A 47 18.54 4.62 -9.67
N ASN A 48 18.44 5.95 -9.56
CA ASN A 48 19.40 6.85 -10.21
C ASN A 48 20.83 6.66 -9.67
N ALA A 49 20.98 6.49 -8.36
CA ALA A 49 22.25 6.20 -7.71
C ALA A 49 22.87 4.87 -8.18
N ILE A 50 22.08 3.80 -8.22
CA ILE A 50 22.52 2.47 -8.67
C ILE A 50 22.87 2.49 -10.17
N ASP A 51 22.08 3.17 -11.00
CA ASP A 51 22.37 3.36 -12.43
C ASP A 51 23.69 4.11 -12.64
N ALA A 52 23.94 5.18 -11.87
CA ALA A 52 25.19 5.95 -11.94
C ALA A 52 26.43 5.11 -11.56
N ILE A 53 26.30 4.21 -10.59
CA ILE A 53 27.33 3.24 -10.22
C ILE A 53 27.54 2.23 -11.34
N ALA A 54 26.46 1.68 -11.90
CA ALA A 54 26.53 0.66 -12.96
C ALA A 54 27.17 1.17 -14.26
N LEU A 55 27.14 2.48 -14.51
CA LEU A 55 27.81 3.12 -15.64
C LEU A 55 29.34 3.22 -15.50
N ARG A 56 29.90 2.91 -14.31
CA ARG A 56 31.37 2.87 -14.13
C ARG A 56 31.97 1.70 -14.91
N ASP A 57 33.19 1.91 -15.39
CA ASP A 57 33.97 0.83 -16.01
C ASP A 57 34.28 -0.26 -14.97
N PRO A 58 33.78 -1.50 -15.14
CA PRO A 58 34.02 -2.60 -14.21
C PRO A 58 35.51 -2.98 -14.11
N ILE A 59 36.30 -2.76 -15.16
CA ILE A 59 37.73 -3.08 -15.18
C ILE A 59 38.50 -2.11 -14.28
N ALA A 60 38.15 -0.82 -14.34
CA ALA A 60 38.77 0.21 -13.52
C ALA A 60 38.26 0.19 -12.06
N ASN A 61 37.14 -0.49 -11.79
CA ASN A 61 36.46 -0.49 -10.49
C ASN A 61 36.08 -1.91 -10.04
N PRO A 62 37.07 -2.79 -9.80
CA PRO A 62 36.83 -4.20 -9.48
C PRO A 62 36.14 -4.40 -8.12
N ASP A 63 36.28 -3.44 -7.20
CA ASP A 63 35.66 -3.47 -5.87
C ASP A 63 34.18 -3.05 -5.88
N GLY A 64 33.65 -2.69 -7.05
CA GLY A 64 32.27 -2.23 -7.23
C GLY A 64 32.03 -0.78 -6.83
N GLY A 65 30.78 -0.48 -6.43
CA GLY A 65 30.35 0.86 -6.04
C GLY A 65 30.04 1.01 -4.55
N ASN A 66 29.99 2.26 -4.10
CA ASN A 66 29.61 2.64 -2.75
C ASN A 66 28.33 3.47 -2.81
N LEU A 67 27.39 3.14 -1.93
CA LEU A 67 26.12 3.84 -1.76
C LEU A 67 25.95 4.18 -0.29
N THR A 68 25.78 5.46 0.04
CA THR A 68 25.39 5.89 1.38
C THR A 68 23.92 6.28 1.38
N ILE A 69 23.15 5.75 2.33
CA ILE A 69 21.74 6.06 2.52
C ILE A 69 21.57 6.59 3.94
N VAL A 70 21.01 7.79 4.07
CA VAL A 70 20.64 8.39 5.35
C VAL A 70 19.13 8.54 5.41
N VAL A 71 18.52 8.00 6.45
CA VAL A 71 17.12 8.24 6.78
C VAL A 71 17.06 9.18 7.98
N GLY A 72 16.62 10.41 7.74
CA GLY A 72 16.50 11.47 8.73
C GLY A 72 15.12 11.50 9.37
N ARG A 73 15.07 11.29 10.69
CA ARG A 73 13.85 11.20 11.49
C ARG A 73 14.02 12.04 12.77
N ARG A 74 13.98 13.35 12.61
CA ARG A 74 14.20 14.33 13.68
C ARG A 74 12.85 14.77 14.27
N THR A 75 12.76 14.92 15.58
CA THR A 75 11.50 15.26 16.27
C THR A 75 10.99 16.66 15.94
N ASP A 76 11.90 17.63 15.81
CA ASP A 76 11.57 19.05 15.61
C ASP A 76 11.86 19.56 14.18
N ASN A 77 12.20 18.66 13.25
CA ASN A 77 12.48 19.02 11.86
C ASN A 77 11.77 18.08 10.90
N ALA A 78 11.63 18.50 9.65
CA ALA A 78 11.12 17.64 8.60
C ALA A 78 11.97 16.35 8.48
N HIS A 79 11.28 15.25 8.20
CA HIS A 79 11.95 14.02 7.85
C HIS A 79 12.63 14.17 6.50
N TYR A 80 13.70 13.43 6.26
CA TYR A 80 14.42 13.51 4.99
C TYR A 80 15.04 12.19 4.59
N LEU A 81 15.34 12.07 3.30
CA LEU A 81 16.15 11.03 2.70
C LEU A 81 17.39 11.67 2.09
N TYR A 82 18.57 11.12 2.36
CA TYR A 82 19.77 11.45 1.60
C TYR A 82 20.38 10.19 1.01
N VAL A 83 20.70 10.23 -0.28
CA VAL A 83 21.35 9.13 -0.98
C VAL A 83 22.57 9.68 -1.70
N GLN A 84 23.71 9.02 -1.50
CA GLN A 84 24.98 9.38 -2.12
C GLN A 84 25.58 8.17 -2.82
N ASP A 85 25.90 8.32 -4.10
CA ASP A 85 26.65 7.35 -4.89
C ASP A 85 28.06 7.83 -5.19
N ASP A 86 28.96 6.88 -5.47
CA ASP A 86 30.31 7.14 -6.00
C ASP A 86 30.44 6.86 -7.50
N GLY A 87 29.33 7.00 -8.23
CA GLY A 87 29.13 6.75 -9.64
C GLY A 87 29.86 7.73 -10.57
N VAL A 88 29.32 7.95 -11.76
CA VAL A 88 29.96 8.79 -12.80
C VAL A 88 29.85 10.30 -12.57
N GLY A 89 28.94 10.74 -11.68
CA GLY A 89 28.63 12.17 -11.48
C GLY A 89 28.00 12.84 -12.70
N MET A 90 27.64 14.11 -12.54
CA MET A 90 27.00 14.96 -13.54
C MET A 90 27.80 16.23 -13.78
N SER A 91 27.82 16.72 -15.02
CA SER A 91 28.36 18.06 -15.32
C SER A 91 27.36 19.13 -14.89
N GLU A 92 27.83 20.36 -14.72
CA GLU A 92 26.98 21.50 -14.36
C GLU A 92 25.76 21.65 -15.28
N GLU A 93 25.98 21.63 -16.60
CA GLU A 93 24.92 21.68 -17.61
C GLU A 93 23.89 20.55 -17.46
N LEU A 94 24.30 19.39 -16.96
CA LEU A 94 23.41 18.27 -16.74
C LEU A 94 22.61 18.47 -15.46
N VAL A 95 23.26 18.90 -14.36
CA VAL A 95 22.59 19.24 -13.09
C VAL A 95 21.49 20.28 -13.32
N ASP A 96 21.77 21.34 -14.08
CA ASP A 96 20.77 22.38 -14.38
C ASP A 96 19.56 21.86 -15.19
N ARG A 97 19.76 20.78 -15.94
CA ARG A 97 18.72 20.18 -16.78
C ARG A 97 17.95 19.05 -16.13
N VAL A 98 18.47 18.40 -15.07
CA VAL A 98 17.78 17.25 -14.44
C VAL A 98 16.43 17.62 -13.85
N PHE A 99 16.26 18.90 -13.52
CA PHE A 99 15.05 19.46 -12.95
C PHE A 99 14.00 19.82 -14.00
N ILE A 100 14.37 19.83 -15.29
CA ILE A 100 13.43 20.11 -16.38
C ILE A 100 12.47 18.93 -16.52
N PRO A 101 11.14 19.16 -16.45
CA PRO A 101 10.17 18.09 -16.57
C PRO A 101 10.29 17.31 -17.88
N GLY A 102 10.33 15.98 -17.78
CA GLY A 102 10.44 15.09 -18.95
C GLY A 102 11.83 15.02 -19.59
N TYR A 103 12.84 15.65 -19.01
CA TYR A 103 14.20 15.57 -19.51
C TYR A 103 14.84 14.19 -19.21
N SER A 104 15.40 13.55 -20.23
CA SER A 104 16.18 12.32 -20.08
C SER A 104 17.55 12.46 -20.75
N PHE A 105 18.62 12.11 -20.03
CA PHE A 105 19.97 12.13 -20.58
C PHE A 105 20.58 10.73 -20.58
N GLY A 106 21.05 10.27 -21.75
CA GLY A 106 21.99 9.15 -21.87
C GLY A 106 21.46 7.74 -21.57
N LYS A 107 20.15 7.52 -21.34
CA LYS A 107 19.61 6.20 -21.00
C LYS A 107 19.47 5.33 -22.26
N LYS A 108 20.34 4.32 -22.42
CA LYS A 108 20.25 3.29 -23.46
C LYS A 108 19.52 2.07 -22.89
N HIS A 109 18.56 1.53 -23.66
CA HIS A 109 17.82 0.32 -23.30
C HIS A 109 18.78 -0.84 -22.95
N GLY A 110 18.50 -1.58 -21.88
CA GLY A 110 19.30 -2.73 -21.43
C GLY A 110 20.58 -2.44 -20.62
N LYS A 111 20.92 -1.18 -20.30
CA LYS A 111 22.11 -0.84 -19.47
C LYS A 111 21.83 -0.10 -18.16
N SER A 112 20.65 0.50 -18.02
CA SER A 112 20.20 1.21 -16.82
C SER A 112 18.79 0.75 -16.49
N ILE A 113 18.43 0.68 -15.21
CA ILE A 113 17.10 0.28 -14.75
C ILE A 113 16.08 1.37 -15.09
N GLY A 114 16.50 2.64 -15.14
CA GLY A 114 15.65 3.75 -15.58
C GLY A 114 15.59 3.90 -17.09
N TYR A 115 14.40 4.21 -17.63
CA TYR A 115 14.20 4.35 -19.09
C TYR A 115 13.52 5.65 -19.53
N LYS A 116 12.74 6.32 -18.67
CA LYS A 116 11.78 7.37 -19.11
C LYS A 116 12.08 8.81 -18.68
N GLY A 117 13.12 9.05 -17.85
CA GLY A 117 13.56 10.40 -17.46
C GLY A 117 12.63 11.21 -16.55
N VAL A 118 11.46 10.67 -16.19
CA VAL A 118 10.45 11.39 -15.38
C VAL A 118 10.67 11.30 -13.86
N GLY A 119 11.53 10.39 -13.39
CA GLY A 119 11.72 10.13 -11.96
C GLY A 119 12.26 11.33 -11.18
N MET A 120 13.22 12.07 -11.76
CA MET A 120 13.76 13.27 -11.10
C MET A 120 12.72 14.39 -11.05
N SER A 121 11.97 14.59 -12.12
CA SER A 121 10.87 15.57 -12.16
C SER A 121 9.79 15.25 -11.13
N TYR A 122 9.51 13.96 -10.89
CA TYR A 122 8.59 13.51 -9.84
C TYR A 122 9.11 13.87 -8.46
N ILE A 123 10.36 13.48 -8.13
CA ILE A 123 11.00 13.80 -6.85
C ILE A 123 10.94 15.32 -6.60
N VAL A 124 11.28 16.12 -7.61
CA VAL A 124 11.25 17.58 -7.53
C VAL A 124 9.85 18.13 -7.24
N ALA A 125 8.81 17.56 -7.85
CA ALA A 125 7.44 18.02 -7.66
C ALA A 125 6.85 17.70 -6.27
N VAL A 126 7.36 16.69 -5.57
CA VAL A 126 6.80 16.22 -4.29
C VAL A 126 7.54 16.76 -3.06
N SER A 127 8.50 17.68 -3.22
CA SER A 127 9.23 18.29 -2.10
C SER A 127 9.38 19.80 -2.27
N ASP A 128 9.45 20.48 -1.13
CA ASP A 128 9.80 21.90 -1.05
C ASP A 128 11.26 22.15 -0.74
N HIS A 129 12.08 21.11 -0.56
CA HIS A 129 13.48 21.25 -0.28
C HIS A 129 14.27 20.03 -0.79
N ILE A 130 14.93 20.24 -1.92
CA ILE A 130 15.83 19.26 -2.54
C ILE A 130 17.18 19.91 -2.76
N ALA A 131 18.26 19.21 -2.41
CA ALA A 131 19.61 19.64 -2.73
C ALA A 131 20.37 18.53 -3.44
N ILE A 132 21.13 18.90 -4.47
CA ILE A 132 21.99 17.98 -5.23
C ILE A 132 23.40 18.53 -5.18
N ARG A 133 24.34 17.67 -4.81
CA ARG A 133 25.77 17.84 -5.08
C ARG A 133 26.20 16.76 -6.07
N SER A 134 26.84 17.14 -7.16
CA SER A 134 27.47 16.16 -8.06
C SER A 134 28.92 16.53 -8.34
N VAL A 135 29.80 15.54 -8.32
CA VAL A 135 31.23 15.73 -8.60
C VAL A 135 31.60 14.90 -9.82
N LYS A 136 31.91 15.59 -10.92
CA LYS A 136 32.39 14.97 -12.16
C LYS A 136 33.78 15.50 -12.48
N GLU A 137 34.73 14.59 -12.69
CA GLU A 137 36.13 14.94 -13.00
C GLU A 137 36.77 15.89 -11.95
N GLY A 138 36.34 15.76 -10.69
CA GLY A 138 36.83 16.57 -9.56
C GLY A 138 36.19 17.96 -9.46
N LEU A 139 35.25 18.31 -10.34
CA LEU A 139 34.51 19.57 -10.29
C LEU A 139 33.16 19.36 -9.58
N PRO A 140 32.95 19.96 -8.39
CA PRO A 140 31.66 19.92 -7.72
C PRO A 140 30.67 20.89 -8.37
N THR A 141 29.41 20.48 -8.44
CA THR A 141 28.27 21.34 -8.77
C THR A 141 27.20 21.13 -7.73
N ASP A 142 26.77 22.23 -7.11
CA ASP A 142 25.75 22.24 -6.07
C ASP A 142 24.52 23.03 -6.54
N ARG A 143 23.33 22.47 -6.31
CA ARG A 143 22.04 23.15 -6.52
C ARG A 143 21.08 22.81 -5.38
N THR A 144 20.33 23.80 -4.91
CA THR A 144 19.19 23.62 -4.01
C THR A 144 17.94 24.17 -4.66
N ILE A 145 16.85 23.43 -4.60
CA ILE A 145 15.52 23.84 -5.05
C ILE A 145 14.61 23.95 -3.85
N LEU A 146 13.90 25.08 -3.75
CA LEU A 146 12.93 25.35 -2.70
C LEU A 146 11.53 25.58 -3.27
N HIS A 147 10.50 25.27 -2.48
CA HIS A 147 9.08 25.65 -2.69
C HIS A 147 8.39 25.03 -3.92
N THR A 148 8.86 23.87 -4.40
CA THR A 148 8.25 23.25 -5.59
C THR A 148 6.88 22.65 -5.31
N ASN A 149 6.72 21.90 -4.22
CA ASN A 149 5.45 21.23 -3.91
C ASN A 149 4.36 22.25 -3.59
N ASP A 150 4.68 23.26 -2.78
CA ASP A 150 3.81 24.40 -2.47
C ASP A 150 3.26 25.04 -3.75
N TRP A 151 4.14 25.37 -4.70
CA TRP A 151 3.73 25.98 -5.98
C TRP A 151 2.93 25.03 -6.89
N VAL A 152 3.31 23.75 -6.94
CA VAL A 152 2.60 22.75 -7.76
C VAL A 152 1.17 22.56 -7.25
N THR A 153 0.99 22.53 -5.93
CA THR A 153 -0.31 22.29 -5.28
C THR A 153 -1.18 23.53 -5.16
N ASP A 154 -0.59 24.71 -5.00
CA ASP A 154 -1.30 25.99 -4.85
C ASP A 154 -0.62 27.09 -5.70
N SER A 155 -1.33 27.59 -6.71
CA SER A 155 -0.83 28.61 -7.63
C SER A 155 -0.60 29.97 -6.97
N GLU A 156 -1.15 30.22 -5.78
CA GLU A 156 -0.93 31.45 -5.01
C GLU A 156 0.39 31.44 -4.23
N LYS A 157 1.05 30.27 -4.12
CA LYS A 157 2.34 30.14 -3.43
C LYS A 157 3.50 30.67 -4.28
N PRO A 158 4.62 31.08 -3.63
CA PRO A 158 5.80 31.53 -4.34
C PRO A 158 6.31 30.50 -5.34
N GLN A 159 6.85 30.99 -6.47
CA GLN A 159 7.45 30.11 -7.47
C GLN A 159 8.69 29.40 -6.91
N PRO A 160 9.05 28.23 -7.47
CA PRO A 160 10.23 27.50 -7.04
C PRO A 160 11.49 28.35 -7.25
N THR A 161 12.40 28.34 -6.28
CA THR A 161 13.67 29.05 -6.35
C THR A 161 14.82 28.07 -6.43
N VAL A 162 15.88 28.44 -7.16
CA VAL A 162 17.10 27.64 -7.30
C VAL A 162 18.28 28.44 -6.76
N ASP A 163 19.04 27.84 -5.85
CA ASP A 163 20.26 28.40 -5.25
C ASP A 163 21.49 27.58 -5.67
N ASP A 164 22.63 28.25 -5.88
CA ASP A 164 23.92 27.63 -6.24
C ASP A 164 24.67 27.07 -5.01
N SER A 165 23.94 26.50 -4.05
CA SER A 165 24.50 25.94 -2.83
C SER A 165 23.88 24.59 -2.49
N PHE A 166 24.54 23.81 -1.63
CA PHE A 166 24.00 22.56 -1.10
C PHE A 166 23.42 22.80 0.31
N SER A 167 22.10 22.98 0.39
CA SER A 167 21.37 23.14 1.64
C SER A 167 20.94 21.78 2.19
N ALA A 168 21.45 21.43 3.37
CA ALA A 168 21.12 20.20 4.07
C ALA A 168 21.54 20.29 5.56
N PRO A 169 21.09 19.38 6.43
CA PRO A 169 21.58 19.26 7.79
C PRO A 169 23.10 19.00 7.87
N GLN A 170 23.74 19.37 8.98
CA GLN A 170 25.19 19.34 9.13
C GLN A 170 25.82 17.96 8.89
N LEU A 171 25.16 16.89 9.33
CA LEU A 171 25.58 15.51 9.07
C LEU A 171 25.67 15.24 7.56
N VAL A 172 24.62 15.59 6.83
CA VAL A 172 24.53 15.39 5.38
C VAL A 172 25.54 16.26 4.65
N LYS A 173 25.73 17.52 5.07
CA LYS A 173 26.80 18.39 4.54
C LYS A 173 28.18 17.76 4.70
N GLY A 174 28.49 17.21 5.87
CA GLY A 174 29.75 16.52 6.11
C GLY A 174 29.98 15.32 5.19
N LEU A 175 28.92 14.53 4.91
CA LEU A 175 28.98 13.43 3.95
C LEU A 175 29.18 13.94 2.51
N ALA A 176 28.42 14.96 2.12
CA ALA A 176 28.48 15.58 0.80
C ALA A 176 29.82 16.26 0.51
N ASP A 177 30.47 16.87 1.51
CA ASP A 177 31.82 17.45 1.41
C ASP A 177 32.91 16.40 1.21
N GLY A 178 32.65 15.15 1.63
CA GLY A 178 33.54 14.02 1.40
C GLY A 178 33.45 13.43 -0.02
N ILE A 179 32.49 13.85 -0.84
CA ILE A 179 32.33 13.33 -2.21
C ILE A 179 33.50 13.79 -3.07
N THR A 180 34.26 12.82 -3.59
CA THR A 180 35.32 13.07 -4.57
C THR A 180 34.89 12.74 -6.01
N ARG A 181 33.80 11.98 -6.15
CA ARG A 181 33.16 11.59 -7.40
C ARG A 181 31.76 11.06 -7.10
N GLY A 182 30.80 11.30 -7.99
CA GLY A 182 29.44 10.75 -7.89
C GLY A 182 28.42 11.83 -7.57
N THR A 183 27.28 11.46 -6.99
CA THR A 183 26.18 12.39 -6.70
C THR A 183 25.61 12.14 -5.30
N GLY A 184 25.35 13.20 -4.55
CA GLY A 184 24.54 13.21 -3.33
C GLY A 184 23.23 13.95 -3.58
N VAL A 185 22.10 13.33 -3.25
CA VAL A 185 20.75 13.90 -3.36
C VAL A 185 20.12 13.92 -1.98
N TYR A 186 19.80 15.11 -1.49
CA TYR A 186 19.01 15.37 -0.30
C TYR A 186 17.57 15.67 -0.71
N PHE A 187 16.63 15.02 -0.04
CA PHE A 187 15.20 15.16 -0.25
C PHE A 187 14.50 15.31 1.11
N GLU A 188 13.82 16.43 1.32
CA GLU A 188 13.00 16.66 2.50
C GLU A 188 11.55 16.23 2.22
N PHE A 189 10.96 15.42 3.10
CA PHE A 189 9.56 14.99 2.97
C PHE A 189 8.63 16.15 3.31
N HIS A 190 7.72 16.48 2.39
CA HIS A 190 6.70 17.48 2.65
C HIS A 190 5.51 16.87 3.42
N SER A 191 4.96 17.61 4.39
CA SER A 191 3.84 17.15 5.22
C SER A 191 2.56 16.82 4.44
N GLY A 192 2.39 17.43 3.27
CA GLY A 192 1.29 17.16 2.34
C GLY A 192 1.53 16.03 1.34
N SER A 193 2.72 15.41 1.35
CA SER A 193 3.10 14.31 0.45
C SER A 193 3.10 12.97 1.18
N ASP A 194 2.88 11.88 0.44
CA ASP A 194 3.05 10.52 0.98
C ASP A 194 4.51 10.05 0.81
N PRO A 195 5.11 9.39 1.83
CA PRO A 195 4.55 9.16 3.15
C PRO A 195 4.54 10.43 4.02
N LYS A 196 3.40 10.75 4.65
CA LYS A 196 3.28 11.90 5.57
C LYS A 196 4.25 11.85 6.74
N SER A 197 4.67 10.64 7.12
CA SER A 197 5.68 10.38 8.14
C SER A 197 6.37 9.06 7.86
N LEU A 198 7.67 9.02 8.15
CA LEU A 198 8.51 7.83 7.99
C LEU A 198 8.21 6.75 9.04
N ASP A 199 7.60 7.14 10.16
CA ASP A 199 7.17 6.28 11.27
C ASP A 199 6.05 5.32 10.85
N ASN A 200 5.35 5.68 9.76
CA ASN A 200 4.28 4.88 9.18
C ASN A 200 4.81 3.74 8.31
N LEU A 201 6.11 3.72 7.98
CA LEU A 201 6.70 2.71 7.11
C LEU A 201 7.31 1.54 7.90
N VAL A 202 8.05 1.86 8.97
CA VAL A 202 8.77 0.86 9.78
C VAL A 202 8.54 1.06 11.29
N ILE A 203 8.84 0.03 12.07
CA ILE A 203 8.79 0.09 13.53
C ILE A 203 10.02 0.83 14.04
N VAL A 204 9.82 1.96 14.72
CA VAL A 204 10.92 2.82 15.21
C VAL A 204 11.14 2.71 16.73
N THR A 205 10.29 1.94 17.41
CA THR A 205 10.25 1.79 18.88
C THR A 205 11.18 0.73 19.44
N ASP A 206 11.72 -0.14 18.59
CA ASP A 206 12.43 -1.36 19.03
C ASP A 206 13.95 -1.15 19.21
N GLY A 207 14.40 0.11 19.19
CA GLY A 207 15.81 0.50 19.25
C GLY A 207 16.40 0.81 17.88
N ILE A 208 17.44 1.64 17.84
CA ILE A 208 17.99 2.19 16.60
C ILE A 208 18.64 1.14 15.69
N GLU A 209 19.28 0.10 16.25
CA GLU A 209 19.89 -0.99 15.48
C GLU A 209 18.83 -1.78 14.69
N LYS A 210 17.68 -2.06 15.34
CA LYS A 210 16.55 -2.74 14.68
C LYS A 210 15.85 -1.83 13.67
N GLU A 211 15.66 -0.56 14.00
CA GLU A 211 15.10 0.42 13.07
C GLU A 211 15.92 0.47 11.77
N LEU A 212 17.24 0.52 11.85
CA LEU A 212 18.13 0.51 10.68
C LEU A 212 17.88 -0.73 9.82
N ARG A 213 17.78 -1.92 10.44
CA ARG A 213 17.52 -3.18 9.73
C ARG A 213 16.12 -3.23 9.12
N TYR A 214 15.13 -2.63 9.78
CA TYR A 214 13.77 -2.52 9.22
C TYR A 214 13.73 -1.59 8.02
N TRP A 215 14.46 -0.48 8.04
CA TRP A 215 14.65 0.38 6.86
C TRP A 215 15.33 -0.37 5.72
N ALA A 216 16.42 -1.09 6.01
CA ALA A 216 17.11 -1.89 5.01
C ALA A 216 16.16 -2.94 4.38
N GLY A 217 15.39 -3.66 5.20
CA GLY A 217 14.38 -4.63 4.74
C GLY A 217 13.27 -3.99 3.90
N PHE A 218 12.75 -2.83 4.32
CA PHE A 218 11.74 -2.08 3.59
C PHE A 218 12.24 -1.64 2.20
N LEU A 219 13.41 -0.99 2.15
CA LEU A 219 13.99 -0.52 0.90
C LEU A 219 14.36 -1.68 -0.03
N CYS A 220 14.88 -2.79 0.51
CA CYS A 220 15.14 -3.98 -0.27
C CYS A 220 13.87 -4.60 -0.87
N ALA A 221 12.74 -4.60 -0.16
CA ALA A 221 11.50 -5.13 -0.70
C ALA A 221 10.92 -4.27 -1.83
N LYS A 222 11.13 -2.95 -1.77
CA LYS A 222 10.38 -1.97 -2.56
C LYS A 222 11.17 -1.27 -3.66
N THR A 223 12.49 -1.32 -3.60
CA THR A 223 13.39 -0.54 -4.46
C THR A 223 14.46 -1.44 -5.11
N PRO A 224 15.17 -0.97 -6.14
CA PRO A 224 16.28 -1.69 -6.75
C PRO A 224 17.39 -2.10 -5.79
N LEU A 225 17.45 -1.53 -4.58
CA LEU A 225 18.41 -1.96 -3.56
C LEU A 225 18.34 -3.47 -3.30
N GLY A 226 17.13 -4.03 -3.18
CA GLY A 226 16.93 -5.45 -3.02
C GLY A 226 16.88 -6.15 -4.36
N LEU A 227 18.05 -6.42 -4.91
CA LEU A 227 18.19 -7.18 -6.14
C LEU A 227 17.55 -8.56 -5.94
N ALA A 228 16.48 -8.84 -6.68
CA ALA A 228 15.90 -10.16 -6.81
C ALA A 228 16.74 -10.93 -7.83
N THR A 229 17.77 -11.62 -7.35
CA THR A 229 18.60 -12.50 -8.17
C THR A 229 17.99 -13.90 -8.21
N SER A 230 18.07 -14.52 -9.38
CA SER A 230 17.84 -15.96 -9.50
C SER A 230 19.06 -16.70 -9.00
N THR A 231 18.84 -17.82 -8.32
CA THR A 231 19.89 -18.79 -8.01
C THR A 231 20.49 -19.43 -9.27
N LEU A 232 19.79 -19.36 -10.41
CA LEU A 232 20.20 -19.87 -11.71
C LEU A 232 21.05 -18.88 -12.52
N VAL A 233 21.01 -17.58 -12.20
CA VAL A 233 21.74 -16.51 -12.92
C VAL A 233 22.44 -15.58 -11.92
N GLN A 234 23.75 -15.74 -11.79
CA GLN A 234 24.58 -14.82 -10.98
C GLN A 234 24.81 -13.51 -11.75
N GLN A 235 24.16 -12.43 -11.32
CA GLN A 235 24.60 -11.08 -11.64
C GLN A 235 25.37 -10.53 -10.44
N SER A 236 26.70 -10.54 -10.52
CA SER A 236 27.56 -9.93 -9.51
C SER A 236 27.88 -8.48 -9.90
N ASN A 237 27.23 -7.52 -9.25
CA ASN A 237 27.79 -6.19 -9.11
C ASN A 237 27.86 -5.87 -7.62
N PRO A 238 28.96 -6.26 -6.93
CA PRO A 238 29.08 -6.05 -5.50
C PRO A 238 28.98 -4.55 -5.23
N MET A 239 28.03 -4.15 -4.39
CA MET A 239 27.85 -2.76 -3.98
C MET A 239 27.90 -2.71 -2.47
N LYS A 240 28.77 -1.86 -1.94
CA LYS A 240 28.85 -1.57 -0.51
C LYS A 240 27.80 -0.51 -0.20
N VAL A 241 26.99 -0.77 0.82
CA VAL A 241 25.91 0.11 1.22
C VAL A 241 26.14 0.54 2.65
N GLN A 242 26.38 1.82 2.87
CA GLN A 242 26.46 2.41 4.20
C GLN A 242 25.07 2.93 4.57
N PHE A 243 24.46 2.36 5.61
CA PHE A 243 23.15 2.78 6.06
C PHE A 243 23.27 3.64 7.32
N ILE A 244 22.57 4.77 7.38
CA ILE A 244 22.62 5.71 8.49
C ILE A 244 21.20 6.11 8.89
N VAL A 245 20.92 6.11 10.19
CA VAL A 245 19.70 6.70 10.76
C VAL A 245 20.10 7.95 11.54
N ASP A 246 19.52 9.10 11.19
CA ASP A 246 19.74 10.37 11.89
C ASP A 246 18.49 10.80 12.68
N ARG A 247 18.62 10.87 14.01
CA ARG A 247 17.56 11.33 14.91
C ARG A 247 17.76 12.76 15.44
N GLY A 248 18.84 13.44 15.08
CA GLY A 248 19.14 14.82 15.50
C GLY A 248 19.93 14.98 16.82
N ASP A 249 19.97 13.96 17.68
CA ASP A 249 20.59 14.02 19.01
C ASP A 249 21.99 13.33 19.07
N ASP A 250 22.84 13.53 18.08
CA ASP A 250 24.17 12.88 17.94
C ASP A 250 24.17 11.34 17.81
N VAL A 251 23.00 10.68 17.86
CA VAL A 251 22.88 9.25 17.63
C VAL A 251 22.82 8.97 16.13
N VAL A 252 24.00 8.76 15.56
CA VAL A 252 24.21 8.22 14.22
C VAL A 252 24.58 6.75 14.39
N PHE A 253 23.68 5.85 13.98
CA PHE A 253 24.03 4.43 13.88
C PHE A 253 24.32 4.10 12.42
N GLU A 254 25.45 3.42 12.20
CA GLU A 254 25.95 3.06 10.89
C GLU A 254 26.22 1.56 10.83
N GLU A 255 25.73 0.91 9.78
CA GLU A 255 26.08 -0.48 9.49
C GLU A 255 26.43 -0.61 8.00
N PRO A 256 27.60 -1.17 7.65
CA PRO A 256 27.95 -1.46 6.28
C PRO A 256 27.30 -2.77 5.85
N PHE A 257 26.75 -2.78 4.64
CA PHE A 257 26.21 -3.96 3.99
C PHE A 257 26.84 -4.19 2.62
N ILE A 258 26.66 -5.40 2.11
CA ILE A 258 26.99 -5.79 0.75
C ILE A 258 25.71 -6.23 0.06
N ARG A 259 25.46 -5.72 -1.14
CA ARG A 259 24.34 -6.18 -1.97
C ARG A 259 24.59 -7.61 -2.45
N ASP A 260 23.78 -8.56 -1.97
CA ASP A 260 23.88 -10.01 -2.16
C ASP A 260 22.53 -10.68 -1.78
N VAL A 261 22.49 -11.99 -1.53
CA VAL A 261 21.33 -12.68 -0.96
C VAL A 261 20.92 -12.03 0.36
N TYR A 262 19.62 -11.75 0.52
CA TYR A 262 19.09 -11.09 1.72
C TYR A 262 19.42 -11.89 2.99
N ALA A 263 20.32 -11.34 3.80
CA ALA A 263 20.71 -11.85 5.11
C ALA A 263 21.24 -10.67 5.93
N PRO A 264 20.36 -9.76 6.41
CA PRO A 264 20.78 -8.53 7.07
C PRO A 264 21.62 -8.78 8.32
N ASP A 265 21.39 -9.90 9.03
CA ASP A 265 22.21 -10.30 10.19
C ASP A 265 23.65 -10.67 9.84
N GLN A 266 23.93 -10.91 8.55
CA GLN A 266 25.26 -11.19 8.01
C GLN A 266 25.82 -10.00 7.20
N GLY A 267 25.19 -8.82 7.29
CA GLY A 267 25.60 -7.65 6.52
C GLY A 267 25.30 -7.77 5.02
N LYS A 268 24.27 -8.54 4.62
CA LYS A 268 23.89 -8.74 3.21
C LYS A 268 22.50 -8.25 2.88
N LEU A 269 22.36 -7.53 1.75
CA LEU A 269 21.11 -6.94 1.28
C LEU A 269 20.71 -7.47 -0.10
N GLY A 270 19.52 -8.04 -0.19
CA GLY A 270 18.91 -8.50 -1.44
C GLY A 270 17.40 -8.44 -1.35
N TYR A 271 16.67 -8.93 -2.34
CA TYR A 271 15.23 -9.02 -2.20
C TYR A 271 14.85 -9.95 -1.01
N PRO A 272 14.02 -9.50 -0.06
CA PRO A 272 13.66 -10.27 1.13
C PRO A 272 12.59 -11.33 0.80
N PHE A 273 12.99 -12.39 0.09
CA PHE A 273 12.11 -13.53 -0.14
C PHE A 273 11.56 -14.08 1.21
N PRO A 274 10.29 -14.52 1.27
CA PRO A 274 9.69 -14.99 2.53
C PRO A 274 10.53 -16.03 3.29
N GLU A 275 11.16 -16.96 2.56
CA GLU A 275 12.04 -18.00 3.08
C GLU A 275 13.39 -17.50 3.61
N THR A 276 13.87 -16.32 3.20
CA THR A 276 15.09 -15.73 3.74
C THR A 276 14.81 -14.87 4.97
N VAL A 277 13.61 -14.30 5.07
CA VAL A 277 13.14 -13.53 6.24
C VAL A 277 12.69 -14.45 7.38
N PHE A 278 12.01 -15.55 7.04
CA PHE A 278 11.54 -16.54 8.00
C PHE A 278 11.85 -17.95 7.48
N VAL A 279 12.99 -18.48 7.93
CA VAL A 279 13.60 -19.73 7.46
C VAL A 279 12.86 -20.96 7.99
N VAL A 280 11.63 -21.14 7.50
CA VAL A 280 10.75 -22.28 7.83
C VAL A 280 10.22 -23.01 6.59
N GLY A 281 10.61 -22.52 5.42
CA GLY A 281 10.30 -23.11 4.13
C GLY A 281 11.33 -24.16 3.72
N VAL A 282 10.92 -25.10 2.87
CA VAL A 282 11.83 -26.06 2.23
C VAL A 282 11.73 -25.93 0.72
N ASP A 283 12.86 -26.09 0.02
CA ASP A 283 12.87 -26.17 -1.44
C ASP A 283 12.23 -27.49 -1.88
N THR A 284 11.31 -27.46 -2.83
CA THR A 284 10.66 -28.68 -3.32
C THR A 284 11.64 -29.66 -3.98
N ASN A 285 12.77 -29.21 -4.52
CA ASN A 285 13.85 -30.08 -5.01
C ASN A 285 14.41 -30.98 -3.89
N THR A 286 14.42 -30.49 -2.65
CA THR A 286 14.83 -31.30 -1.48
C THR A 286 13.81 -32.38 -1.15
N ILE A 287 12.52 -32.11 -1.39
CA ILE A 287 11.45 -33.08 -1.23
C ILE A 287 11.55 -34.14 -2.35
N ASP A 288 11.66 -33.71 -3.61
CA ASP A 288 11.65 -34.59 -4.77
C ASP A 288 12.90 -35.47 -4.89
N SER A 289 14.04 -35.01 -4.37
CA SER A 289 15.27 -35.81 -4.29
C SER A 289 15.24 -36.88 -3.18
N THR A 290 14.25 -36.84 -2.29
CA THR A 290 14.08 -37.88 -1.27
C THR A 290 13.46 -39.14 -1.90
N PRO A 291 13.93 -40.36 -1.57
CA PRO A 291 13.29 -41.57 -2.08
C PRO A 291 11.81 -41.63 -1.68
N VAL A 292 10.91 -41.99 -2.60
CA VAL A 292 9.45 -42.05 -2.38
C VAL A 292 9.08 -42.83 -1.11
N SER A 293 9.81 -43.91 -0.81
CA SER A 293 9.62 -44.72 0.41
C SER A 293 9.83 -43.95 1.72
N GLN A 294 10.54 -42.82 1.68
CA GLN A 294 10.87 -41.98 2.82
C GLN A 294 10.09 -40.65 2.86
N HIS A 295 9.28 -40.33 1.84
CA HIS A 295 8.53 -39.07 1.76
C HIS A 295 7.69 -38.81 3.01
N ASN A 296 6.87 -39.80 3.41
CA ASN A 296 6.03 -39.67 4.59
C ASN A 296 6.84 -39.53 5.88
N LEU A 297 7.94 -40.28 6.00
CA LEU A 297 8.80 -40.23 7.18
C LEU A 297 9.51 -38.89 7.32
N LYS A 298 9.93 -38.28 6.21
CA LYS A 298 10.81 -37.10 6.20
C LYS A 298 10.06 -35.78 6.08
N HIS A 299 8.95 -35.74 5.35
CA HIS A 299 8.34 -34.48 4.92
C HIS A 299 6.86 -34.33 5.26
N ALA A 300 6.10 -35.43 5.41
CA ALA A 300 4.65 -35.31 5.60
C ALA A 300 4.30 -34.41 6.79
N ARG A 301 3.57 -33.33 6.49
CA ARG A 301 3.08 -32.31 7.43
C ARG A 301 4.13 -31.68 8.33
N ARG A 302 5.37 -31.52 7.87
CA ARG A 302 6.46 -30.96 8.69
C ARG A 302 6.77 -29.51 8.40
N HIS A 303 6.56 -29.08 7.16
CA HIS A 303 7.06 -27.79 6.69
C HIS A 303 6.01 -26.70 6.83
N GLN A 304 6.41 -25.49 7.18
CA GLN A 304 5.47 -24.35 7.21
C GLN A 304 5.33 -23.69 5.84
N ALA A 305 6.32 -23.87 4.97
CA ALA A 305 6.21 -23.45 3.59
C ALA A 305 7.01 -24.35 2.67
N VAL A 306 6.71 -24.25 1.39
CA VAL A 306 7.53 -24.76 0.30
C VAL A 306 7.82 -23.63 -0.65
N PHE A 307 8.97 -23.70 -1.30
CA PHE A 307 9.31 -22.77 -2.37
C PHE A 307 10.04 -23.50 -3.49
N HIS A 308 10.01 -22.91 -4.67
CA HIS A 308 10.75 -23.41 -5.82
C HIS A 308 11.04 -22.27 -6.78
N GLU A 309 12.16 -22.38 -7.50
CA GLU A 309 12.56 -21.48 -8.56
C GLU A 309 12.67 -22.26 -9.87
N TRP A 310 11.97 -21.80 -10.90
CA TRP A 310 11.99 -22.37 -12.24
C TRP A 310 12.72 -21.45 -13.21
N SER A 311 13.42 -22.05 -14.18
CA SER A 311 13.87 -21.36 -15.38
C SER A 311 12.66 -20.91 -16.20
N GLY A 312 12.65 -19.66 -16.66
CA GLY A 312 11.56 -19.08 -17.47
C GLY A 312 11.27 -19.91 -18.72
N PRO A 313 12.26 -20.18 -19.59
CA PRO A 313 12.08 -21.02 -20.78
C PRO A 313 11.48 -22.40 -20.51
N GLU A 314 12.02 -23.13 -19.53
CA GLU A 314 11.53 -24.48 -19.17
C GLU A 314 10.10 -24.42 -18.62
N PHE A 315 9.80 -23.39 -17.82
CA PHE A 315 8.47 -23.21 -17.26
C PHE A 315 7.42 -22.92 -18.34
N ILE A 316 7.78 -22.11 -19.34
CA ILE A 316 6.92 -21.72 -20.45
C ILE A 316 6.57 -22.92 -21.35
N GLU A 317 7.49 -23.86 -21.54
CA GLU A 317 7.26 -25.05 -22.39
C GLU A 317 6.15 -25.97 -21.87
N GLU A 318 5.93 -25.99 -20.56
CA GLU A 318 4.87 -26.79 -19.93
C GLU A 318 3.50 -26.10 -19.92
N MET A 319 3.40 -24.87 -20.41
CA MET A 319 2.19 -24.06 -20.34
C MET A 319 1.38 -24.11 -21.64
N VAL A 320 0.06 -23.98 -21.50
CA VAL A 320 -0.85 -23.77 -22.63
C VAL A 320 -0.93 -22.27 -22.89
N LEU A 321 -0.18 -21.83 -23.89
CA LEU A 321 -0.08 -20.43 -24.33
C LEU A 321 -0.36 -20.36 -25.83
N ASP A 322 -0.88 -19.23 -26.31
CA ASP A 322 -0.86 -18.94 -27.74
C ASP A 322 0.55 -18.55 -28.21
N ASP A 323 0.75 -18.52 -29.54
CA ASP A 323 2.07 -18.28 -30.14
C ASP A 323 2.63 -16.89 -29.80
N ASP A 324 1.76 -15.88 -29.68
CA ASP A 324 2.15 -14.50 -29.34
C ASP A 324 2.58 -14.42 -27.87
N GLU A 325 1.79 -14.96 -26.95
CA GLU A 325 2.08 -15.03 -25.52
C GLU A 325 3.40 -15.76 -25.26
N LYS A 326 3.58 -16.92 -25.91
CA LYS A 326 4.81 -17.72 -25.78
C LYS A 326 6.02 -16.94 -26.27
N THR A 327 5.91 -16.28 -27.42
CA THR A 327 7.00 -15.46 -27.97
C THR A 327 7.35 -14.29 -27.04
N LEU A 328 6.35 -13.60 -26.50
CA LEU A 328 6.56 -12.47 -25.59
C LEU A 328 7.18 -12.92 -24.25
N LEU A 329 6.70 -14.02 -23.67
CA LEU A 329 7.27 -14.56 -22.43
C LEU A 329 8.69 -15.09 -22.64
N LEU A 330 8.97 -15.83 -23.71
CA LEU A 330 10.33 -16.31 -23.99
C LEU A 330 11.33 -15.18 -24.22
N LYS A 331 10.86 -14.04 -24.73
CA LYS A 331 11.70 -12.86 -24.92
C LYS A 331 12.08 -12.18 -23.60
N HIS A 332 11.16 -12.13 -22.63
CA HIS A 332 11.32 -11.26 -21.46
C HIS A 332 11.41 -12.01 -20.13
N LEU A 333 10.75 -13.16 -19.94
CA LEU A 333 10.68 -13.90 -18.67
C LEU A 333 11.86 -14.88 -18.54
N HIS A 334 12.74 -14.64 -17.58
CA HIS A 334 13.94 -15.45 -17.36
C HIS A 334 13.81 -16.47 -16.24
N TRP A 335 13.06 -16.16 -15.19
CA TRP A 335 12.87 -17.06 -14.07
C TRP A 335 11.57 -16.76 -13.33
N VAL A 336 11.07 -17.76 -12.63
CA VAL A 336 9.85 -17.68 -11.83
C VAL A 336 10.14 -18.30 -10.48
N ARG A 337 9.87 -17.59 -9.39
CA ARG A 337 10.02 -18.13 -8.03
C ARG A 337 8.69 -18.07 -7.30
N GLY A 338 8.25 -19.21 -6.78
CA GLY A 338 7.02 -19.33 -6.01
C GLY A 338 7.29 -19.78 -4.59
N TYR A 339 6.54 -19.21 -3.65
CA TYR A 339 6.53 -19.57 -2.23
C TYR A 339 5.09 -19.80 -1.79
N LEU A 340 4.80 -20.98 -1.24
CA LEU A 340 3.49 -21.36 -0.72
C LEU A 340 3.60 -21.75 0.75
N CYS A 341 2.87 -21.03 1.62
CA CYS A 341 2.81 -21.35 3.04
C CYS A 341 1.50 -22.07 3.42
N TYR A 342 1.50 -22.77 4.54
CA TYR A 342 0.31 -23.51 5.00
C TYR A 342 -0.80 -22.64 5.61
N SER A 343 -0.45 -21.42 6.05
CA SER A 343 -1.34 -20.48 6.74
C SER A 343 -0.86 -19.05 6.53
N THR A 344 -1.79 -18.11 6.49
CA THR A 344 -1.50 -16.67 6.41
C THR A 344 -0.68 -16.16 7.60
N ASP A 345 -0.67 -16.89 8.72
CA ASP A 345 0.14 -16.55 9.89
C ASP A 345 1.65 -16.61 9.61
N VAL A 346 2.09 -17.43 8.65
CA VAL A 346 3.49 -17.44 8.20
C VAL A 346 3.87 -16.09 7.58
N MET A 347 3.01 -15.55 6.71
CA MET A 347 3.23 -14.23 6.11
C MET A 347 3.12 -13.09 7.13
N LYS A 348 2.26 -13.23 8.16
CA LYS A 348 2.26 -12.27 9.30
C LYS A 348 3.59 -12.29 10.04
N GLN A 349 4.20 -13.46 10.22
CA GLN A 349 5.52 -13.57 10.84
C GLN A 349 6.63 -12.97 9.97
N VAL A 350 6.57 -13.16 8.65
CA VAL A 350 7.48 -12.48 7.69
C VAL A 350 7.38 -10.95 7.86
N LYS A 351 6.16 -10.39 7.84
CA LYS A 351 5.93 -8.95 8.09
C LYS A 351 6.53 -8.51 9.43
N LYS A 352 6.28 -9.27 10.50
CA LYS A 352 6.80 -8.98 11.84
C LYS A 352 8.33 -8.98 11.88
N ASN A 353 8.98 -9.97 11.26
CA ASN A 353 10.44 -10.06 11.19
C ASN A 353 11.07 -8.92 10.38
N MET A 354 10.37 -8.42 9.36
CA MET A 354 10.81 -7.24 8.60
C MET A 354 10.63 -5.92 9.36
N GLY A 355 9.83 -5.89 10.44
CA GLY A 355 9.52 -4.68 11.20
C GLY A 355 8.87 -3.58 10.36
N THR A 356 8.12 -3.94 9.33
CA THR A 356 7.37 -3.00 8.48
C THR A 356 5.94 -2.84 8.98
N ARG A 357 5.41 -1.61 8.96
CA ARG A 357 4.05 -1.29 9.42
C ARG A 357 3.00 -1.78 8.42
N GLY A 358 3.25 -1.57 7.12
CA GLY A 358 2.55 -2.23 6.00
C GLY A 358 3.24 -3.53 5.56
N PRO A 359 2.62 -4.40 4.76
CA PRO A 359 3.26 -5.61 4.28
C PRO A 359 4.18 -5.31 3.08
N ALA A 360 5.46 -5.07 3.33
CA ALA A 360 6.45 -4.81 2.27
C ALA A 360 6.63 -6.01 1.32
N VAL A 361 6.58 -7.22 1.88
CA VAL A 361 6.43 -8.51 1.17
C VAL A 361 5.03 -9.04 1.50
N ARG A 362 4.20 -9.23 0.48
CA ARG A 362 2.82 -9.70 0.62
C ARG A 362 2.53 -10.81 -0.38
N TYR A 363 1.43 -11.51 -0.16
CA TYR A 363 0.90 -12.44 -1.14
C TYR A 363 0.61 -11.77 -2.50
N GLY A 364 0.51 -12.57 -3.56
CA GLY A 364 0.42 -12.08 -4.93
C GLY A 364 1.71 -12.28 -5.71
N ALA A 365 1.73 -11.77 -6.94
CA ALA A 365 2.88 -11.84 -7.84
C ALA A 365 3.56 -10.48 -7.95
N ARG A 366 4.85 -10.42 -7.63
CA ARG A 366 5.69 -9.23 -7.82
C ARG A 366 6.53 -9.40 -9.08
N LEU A 367 6.63 -8.33 -9.87
CA LEU A 367 7.54 -8.27 -11.01
C LEU A 367 8.92 -7.82 -10.53
N ALA A 368 9.97 -8.46 -11.03
CA ALA A 368 11.35 -8.03 -10.87
C ALA A 368 11.93 -7.82 -12.28
N VAL A 369 12.06 -6.57 -12.72
CA VAL A 369 12.61 -6.23 -14.03
C VAL A 369 14.08 -5.88 -13.87
N ASP A 370 14.96 -6.59 -14.57
CA ASP A 370 16.41 -6.50 -14.45
C ASP A 370 16.87 -6.66 -12.98
N GLY A 371 16.18 -7.55 -12.27
CA GLY A 371 16.37 -7.86 -10.85
C GLY A 371 15.83 -6.80 -9.88
N ALA A 372 15.35 -5.64 -10.33
CA ALA A 372 14.73 -4.66 -9.45
C ALA A 372 13.25 -4.97 -9.22
N PRO A 373 12.77 -5.09 -7.97
CA PRO A 373 11.34 -5.25 -7.69
C PRO A 373 10.56 -4.01 -8.14
N GLN A 374 9.45 -4.21 -8.83
CA GLN A 374 8.65 -3.14 -9.44
C GLN A 374 7.22 -3.11 -8.88
N GLY A 375 6.75 -1.90 -8.60
CA GLY A 375 5.35 -1.58 -8.35
C GLY A 375 4.66 -2.38 -7.22
N ARG A 376 3.33 -2.36 -7.25
CA ARG A 376 2.49 -3.14 -6.34
C ARG A 376 2.37 -4.59 -6.83
N PRO A 377 2.38 -5.59 -5.93
CA PRO A 377 2.13 -6.98 -6.33
C PRO A 377 0.76 -7.13 -6.99
N LEU A 378 0.73 -7.87 -8.09
CA LEU A 378 -0.45 -8.28 -8.83
C LEU A 378 -1.20 -9.36 -8.05
N ASP A 379 -2.53 -9.28 -8.05
CA ASP A 379 -3.35 -10.35 -7.48
C ASP A 379 -3.31 -11.58 -8.38
N LEU A 380 -3.23 -12.78 -7.78
CA LEU A 380 -3.13 -14.03 -8.54
C LEU A 380 -4.42 -14.39 -9.28
N SER A 381 -5.54 -13.78 -8.89
CA SER A 381 -6.86 -13.93 -9.52
C SER A 381 -7.20 -15.39 -9.82
N LEU A 382 -7.04 -16.28 -8.83
CA LEU A 382 -7.26 -17.71 -9.01
C LEU A 382 -8.76 -18.00 -9.18
N THR A 383 -9.11 -18.71 -10.25
CA THR A 383 -10.49 -19.16 -10.52
C THR A 383 -10.91 -20.34 -9.65
N SER A 384 -9.94 -21.17 -9.25
CA SER A 384 -10.10 -22.26 -8.28
C SER A 384 -9.03 -22.14 -7.19
N ASP A 385 -9.40 -22.38 -5.94
CA ASP A 385 -8.54 -22.26 -4.74
C ASP A 385 -8.19 -20.81 -4.31
N GLN A 386 -9.17 -19.90 -4.33
CA GLN A 386 -9.05 -18.53 -3.81
C GLN A 386 -8.43 -18.43 -2.41
N GLY A 387 -8.60 -19.47 -1.57
CA GLY A 387 -7.98 -19.52 -0.24
C GLY A 387 -6.43 -19.54 -0.26
N LEU A 388 -5.82 -19.93 -1.37
CA LEU A 388 -4.36 -19.98 -1.54
C LEU A 388 -3.77 -18.66 -2.03
N ASP A 389 -4.60 -17.73 -2.53
CA ASP A 389 -4.15 -16.41 -2.98
C ASP A 389 -3.41 -15.71 -1.86
N ARG A 390 -3.97 -15.74 -0.64
CA ARG A 390 -3.38 -15.09 0.55
C ARG A 390 -2.25 -15.89 1.20
N GLN A 391 -1.90 -17.06 0.64
CA GLN A 391 -0.85 -17.94 1.13
C GLN A 391 0.35 -18.05 0.18
N THR A 392 0.24 -17.46 -1.02
CA THR A 392 1.26 -17.59 -2.06
C THR A 392 1.91 -16.26 -2.34
N HIS A 393 3.25 -16.24 -2.36
CA HIS A 393 4.06 -15.14 -2.87
C HIS A 393 4.81 -15.62 -4.11
N ILE A 394 4.73 -14.86 -5.20
CA ILE A 394 5.41 -15.17 -6.45
C ILE A 394 6.29 -13.97 -6.83
N VAL A 395 7.49 -14.24 -7.34
CA VAL A 395 8.33 -13.22 -7.98
C VAL A 395 8.65 -13.68 -9.40
N LEU A 396 8.42 -12.80 -10.37
CA LEU A 396 8.64 -13.04 -11.79
C LEU A 396 9.82 -12.21 -12.26
N GLY A 397 10.90 -12.87 -12.67
CA GLY A 397 12.12 -12.23 -13.17
C GLY A 397 12.03 -11.95 -14.65
N PHE A 398 11.91 -10.68 -15.01
CA PHE A 398 11.89 -10.19 -16.38
C PHE A 398 13.17 -9.41 -16.72
N SER A 399 13.54 -9.36 -18.00
CA SER A 399 14.53 -8.40 -18.51
C SER A 399 13.93 -7.56 -19.63
N GLU A 400 14.34 -6.28 -19.69
CA GLU A 400 13.95 -5.35 -20.75
C GLU A 400 12.42 -5.25 -20.94
N LEU A 401 11.65 -5.42 -19.86
CA LEU A 401 10.19 -5.32 -19.89
C LEU A 401 9.76 -3.87 -19.68
N GLU A 402 9.04 -3.32 -20.65
CA GLU A 402 8.50 -1.96 -20.53
C GLU A 402 7.32 -1.90 -19.56
N LEU A 403 7.45 -1.03 -18.55
CA LEU A 403 6.40 -0.72 -17.59
C LEU A 403 5.83 0.69 -17.81
N ASP A 404 4.58 0.89 -17.46
CA ASP A 404 3.92 2.19 -17.48
C ASP A 404 4.60 3.19 -16.51
N THR A 405 4.60 4.47 -16.88
CA THR A 405 5.15 5.56 -16.06
C THR A 405 4.38 5.72 -14.77
N GLY A 406 5.08 5.87 -13.64
CA GLY A 406 4.47 6.05 -12.32
C GLY A 406 4.01 4.72 -11.72
N ARG A 407 2.87 4.19 -12.19
CA ARG A 407 2.20 3.03 -11.57
C ARG A 407 2.94 1.69 -11.74
N LYS A 408 3.96 1.65 -12.62
CA LYS A 408 4.84 0.48 -12.86
C LYS A 408 4.05 -0.82 -13.17
N PHE A 409 2.94 -0.69 -13.88
CA PHE A 409 2.18 -1.83 -14.43
C PHE A 409 2.72 -2.24 -15.80
N VAL A 410 2.45 -3.47 -16.20
CA VAL A 410 2.75 -3.93 -17.57
C VAL A 410 1.83 -3.19 -18.53
N SER A 411 2.41 -2.45 -19.48
CA SER A 411 1.66 -1.67 -20.47
C SER A 411 0.95 -2.55 -21.51
N ASN A 412 1.46 -3.76 -21.74
CA ASN A 412 0.93 -4.71 -22.71
C ASN A 412 -0.07 -5.68 -22.07
N GLU A 413 -1.35 -5.55 -22.42
CA GLU A 413 -2.44 -6.40 -21.91
C GLU A 413 -2.23 -7.90 -22.19
N LYS A 414 -1.61 -8.27 -23.32
CA LYS A 414 -1.32 -9.69 -23.63
C LYS A 414 -0.28 -10.26 -22.67
N ILE A 415 0.76 -9.49 -22.34
CA ILE A 415 1.77 -9.91 -21.36
C ILE A 415 1.11 -10.05 -19.98
N LEU A 416 0.23 -9.13 -19.60
CA LEU A 416 -0.52 -9.21 -18.35
C LEU A 416 -1.39 -10.48 -18.27
N HIS A 417 -2.08 -10.83 -19.36
CA HIS A 417 -2.85 -12.07 -19.45
C HIS A 417 -1.95 -13.31 -19.33
N ALA A 418 -0.80 -13.31 -20.01
CA ALA A 418 0.18 -14.39 -19.92
C ALA A 418 0.76 -14.54 -18.50
N ILE A 419 1.03 -13.43 -17.80
CA ILE A 419 1.46 -13.41 -16.40
C ILE A 419 0.42 -14.09 -15.50
N ASN A 420 -0.87 -13.85 -15.71
CA ASN A 420 -1.91 -14.52 -14.93
C ASN A 420 -1.91 -16.04 -15.14
N LYS A 421 -1.65 -16.52 -16.36
CA LYS A 421 -1.46 -17.96 -16.62
C LYS A 421 -0.22 -18.51 -15.91
N VAL A 422 0.89 -17.75 -15.87
CA VAL A 422 2.11 -18.13 -15.12
C VAL A 422 1.78 -18.28 -13.63
N ASN A 423 1.10 -17.29 -13.05
CA ASN A 423 0.69 -17.28 -11.65
C ASN A 423 -0.16 -18.51 -11.29
N GLN A 424 -1.17 -18.83 -12.09
CA GLN A 424 -2.01 -20.01 -11.89
C GLN A 424 -1.20 -21.31 -11.97
N ARG A 425 -0.25 -21.40 -12.91
CA ARG A 425 0.61 -22.58 -13.06
C ARG A 425 1.54 -22.77 -11.87
N VAL A 426 2.14 -21.70 -11.34
CA VAL A 426 3.00 -21.74 -10.13
C VAL A 426 2.21 -22.30 -8.95
N VAL A 427 1.03 -21.73 -8.69
CA VAL A 427 0.17 -22.16 -7.58
C VAL A 427 -0.26 -23.62 -7.74
N THR A 428 -0.52 -24.06 -8.97
CA THR A 428 -0.83 -25.47 -9.29
C THR A 428 0.34 -26.39 -8.97
N LYS A 429 1.57 -26.06 -9.40
CA LYS A 429 2.76 -26.88 -9.08
C LYS A 429 3.04 -26.94 -7.57
N LEU A 430 2.95 -25.81 -6.86
CA LEU A 430 3.22 -25.79 -5.41
C LEU A 430 2.14 -26.52 -4.60
N LYS A 431 0.90 -26.56 -5.09
CA LYS A 431 -0.21 -27.31 -4.45
C LYS A 431 0.09 -28.81 -4.32
N ASP A 432 0.87 -29.37 -5.23
CA ASP A 432 1.24 -30.79 -5.18
C ASP A 432 2.07 -31.15 -3.94
N TYR A 433 2.66 -30.17 -3.26
CA TYR A 433 3.44 -30.36 -2.03
C TYR A 433 2.65 -30.09 -0.76
N ARG A 434 1.33 -29.82 -0.83
CA ARG A 434 0.50 -29.58 0.36
C ARG A 434 0.52 -30.72 1.37
N TRP A 435 0.76 -31.95 0.93
CA TRP A 435 0.90 -33.10 1.85
C TRP A 435 2.14 -32.98 2.76
N ALA A 436 3.17 -32.25 2.33
CA ALA A 436 4.38 -31.99 3.11
C ALA A 436 4.23 -30.77 4.04
N LEU A 437 3.25 -29.90 3.77
CA LEU A 437 2.95 -28.73 4.58
C LEU A 437 2.19 -29.12 5.85
N LYS A 438 2.49 -28.44 6.96
CA LYS A 438 1.72 -28.53 8.20
C LYS A 438 0.24 -28.28 7.88
N ILE A 439 -0.63 -28.96 8.59
CA ILE A 439 -2.03 -28.55 8.66
C ILE A 439 -2.09 -27.54 9.80
N LYS A 440 -2.78 -26.42 9.61
CA LYS A 440 -3.04 -25.52 10.73
C LYS A 440 -3.72 -26.33 11.81
N ASP A 441 -3.00 -26.57 12.91
CA ASP A 441 -3.56 -27.25 14.07
C ASP A 441 -4.86 -26.52 14.38
N ARG A 442 -5.97 -27.24 14.28
CA ARG A 442 -7.19 -26.74 14.90
C ARG A 442 -6.82 -26.63 16.37
N VAL A 443 -6.94 -25.43 16.93
CA VAL A 443 -6.84 -25.24 18.38
C VAL A 443 -7.68 -26.37 18.99
N PRO A 444 -7.17 -27.14 19.98
CA PRO A 444 -7.96 -28.21 20.60
C PRO A 444 -9.34 -27.66 20.90
N ILE A 445 -10.40 -28.38 20.52
CA ILE A 445 -11.78 -27.87 20.56
C ILE A 445 -12.09 -27.29 21.96
N GLU A 446 -11.53 -27.87 23.02
CA GLU A 446 -11.70 -27.38 24.39
C GLU A 446 -10.99 -26.03 24.67
N THR A 447 -9.80 -25.80 24.10
CA THR A 447 -9.05 -24.54 24.28
C THR A 447 -9.63 -23.41 23.42
N ASP A 448 -10.06 -23.73 22.19
CA ASP A 448 -10.73 -22.79 21.27
C ASP A 448 -12.05 -22.31 21.88
N LEU A 449 -12.85 -23.25 22.39
CA LEU A 449 -14.08 -22.95 23.10
C LEU A 449 -13.82 -22.15 24.37
N ALA A 450 -12.80 -22.47 25.16
CA ALA A 450 -12.48 -21.73 26.38
C ALA A 450 -12.02 -20.30 26.11
N GLU A 451 -11.18 -20.08 25.10
CA GLU A 451 -10.73 -18.74 24.67
C GLU A 451 -11.88 -17.93 24.08
N TRP A 452 -12.73 -18.56 23.27
CA TRP A 452 -13.92 -17.91 22.73
C TRP A 452 -14.94 -17.56 23.83
N ILE A 453 -15.21 -18.48 24.77
CA ILE A 453 -16.06 -18.20 25.95
C ILE A 453 -15.50 -17.01 26.73
N LYS A 454 -14.20 -17.01 27.02
CA LYS A 454 -13.55 -15.91 27.75
C LYS A 454 -13.71 -14.57 27.01
N SER A 455 -13.49 -14.56 25.70
CA SER A 455 -13.69 -13.38 24.85
C SER A 455 -15.15 -12.90 24.88
N VAL A 456 -16.11 -13.83 24.81
CA VAL A 456 -17.54 -13.52 24.90
C VAL A 456 -17.90 -12.96 26.27
N ASP A 457 -17.38 -13.52 27.37
CA ASP A 457 -17.62 -13.06 28.74
C ASP A 457 -17.06 -11.64 28.95
N GLU A 458 -15.85 -11.37 28.46
CA GLU A 458 -15.23 -10.04 28.50
C GLU A 458 -16.03 -9.01 27.69
N ARG A 459 -16.49 -9.37 26.49
CA ARG A 459 -17.37 -8.50 25.68
C ARG A 459 -18.72 -8.28 26.36
N ALA A 460 -19.31 -9.32 26.94
CA ALA A 460 -20.62 -9.25 27.58
C ALA A 460 -20.60 -8.35 28.81
N GLY A 461 -19.49 -8.35 29.56
CA GLY A 461 -19.30 -7.45 30.70
C GLY A 461 -19.26 -5.96 30.33
N ASN A 462 -18.95 -5.63 29.06
CA ASN A 462 -18.83 -4.26 28.57
C ASN A 462 -20.01 -3.82 27.68
N SER A 463 -20.92 -4.74 27.30
CA SER A 463 -22.01 -4.44 26.38
C SER A 463 -23.18 -3.72 27.05
N SER A 464 -23.74 -2.73 26.35
CA SER A 464 -24.94 -2.00 26.79
C SER A 464 -26.25 -2.63 26.32
N LEU A 465 -26.20 -3.62 25.41
CA LEU A 465 -27.37 -4.25 24.81
C LEU A 465 -28.31 -4.90 25.82
N PRO A 466 -27.85 -5.66 26.84
CA PRO A 466 -28.75 -6.28 27.80
C PRO A 466 -29.62 -5.28 28.56
N ALA A 467 -29.03 -4.15 28.97
CA ALA A 467 -29.74 -3.09 29.68
C ALA A 467 -30.74 -2.38 28.76
N LEU A 468 -30.33 -2.09 27.51
CA LEU A 468 -31.20 -1.49 26.50
C LEU A 468 -32.42 -2.36 26.21
N PHE A 469 -32.21 -3.61 25.81
CA PHE A 469 -33.32 -4.50 25.43
C PHE A 469 -34.26 -4.81 26.61
N ALA A 470 -33.74 -4.87 27.83
CA ALA A 470 -34.59 -4.96 29.02
C ALA A 470 -35.52 -3.72 29.16
N ALA A 471 -35.01 -2.52 28.88
CA ALA A 471 -35.83 -1.29 28.87
C ALA A 471 -36.85 -1.27 27.71
N LEU A 472 -36.53 -1.93 26.59
CA LEU A 472 -37.43 -2.13 25.45
C LEU A 472 -38.47 -3.25 25.69
N GLY A 473 -38.41 -3.97 26.82
CA GLY A 473 -39.30 -5.11 27.09
C GLY A 473 -39.03 -6.32 26.18
N ALA A 474 -37.80 -6.45 25.67
CA ALA A 474 -37.40 -7.48 24.71
C ALA A 474 -36.12 -8.21 25.16
N THR A 475 -35.84 -9.34 24.52
CA THR A 475 -34.59 -10.07 24.73
C THR A 475 -33.58 -9.61 23.67
N PRO A 476 -32.35 -9.24 24.04
CA PRO A 476 -31.34 -8.87 23.05
C PRO A 476 -30.96 -10.09 22.21
N PRO A 477 -30.64 -9.92 20.91
CA PRO A 477 -30.24 -11.03 20.05
C PRO A 477 -28.88 -11.62 20.47
N ALA A 478 -28.03 -10.81 21.09
CA ALA A 478 -26.77 -11.23 21.70
C ALA A 478 -26.50 -10.39 22.97
N ARG A 479 -25.74 -10.95 23.92
CA ARG A 479 -25.34 -10.23 25.15
C ARG A 479 -24.07 -9.40 24.98
N VAL A 480 -23.51 -9.36 23.77
CA VAL A 480 -22.23 -8.76 23.43
C VAL A 480 -22.45 -7.70 22.35
N ASP A 481 -21.58 -6.70 22.32
CA ASP A 481 -21.53 -5.77 21.19
C ASP A 481 -21.01 -6.49 19.93
N PRO A 482 -21.56 -6.16 18.73
CA PRO A 482 -21.17 -6.81 17.48
C PRO A 482 -19.67 -6.76 17.20
N ASN A 483 -19.09 -7.92 16.89
CA ASN A 483 -17.72 -8.04 16.36
C ASN A 483 -17.65 -8.74 14.99
N ASP A 484 -18.78 -9.22 14.48
CA ASP A 484 -18.93 -9.79 13.14
C ASP A 484 -20.23 -9.32 12.46
N GLU A 485 -20.35 -9.51 11.14
CA GLU A 485 -21.49 -9.05 10.35
C GLU A 485 -22.80 -9.74 10.74
N GLN A 486 -22.75 -10.97 11.24
CA GLN A 486 -23.95 -11.71 11.65
C GLN A 486 -24.54 -11.12 12.94
N GLU A 487 -23.69 -10.74 13.90
CA GLU A 487 -24.09 -10.01 15.11
C GLU A 487 -24.70 -8.64 14.75
N VAL A 488 -24.20 -7.95 13.72
CA VAL A 488 -24.79 -6.69 13.20
C VAL A 488 -26.18 -6.91 12.61
N ILE A 489 -26.33 -7.91 11.73
CA ILE A 489 -27.63 -8.25 11.10
C ILE A 489 -28.66 -8.64 12.18
N ALA A 490 -28.25 -9.44 13.16
CA ALA A 490 -29.12 -9.87 14.25
C ALA A 490 -29.57 -8.69 15.11
N LEU A 491 -28.65 -7.80 15.49
CA LEU A 491 -28.95 -6.59 16.24
C LEU A 491 -29.90 -5.66 15.49
N TRP A 492 -29.60 -5.36 14.23
CA TRP A 492 -30.47 -4.53 13.38
C TRP A 492 -31.88 -5.11 13.28
N THR A 493 -32.01 -6.40 13.00
CA THR A 493 -33.31 -7.08 12.88
C THR A 493 -34.09 -7.03 14.20
N ALA A 494 -33.41 -7.18 15.34
CA ALA A 494 -34.04 -7.07 16.65
C ALA A 494 -34.54 -5.63 16.92
N LEU A 495 -33.80 -4.60 16.53
CA LEU A 495 -34.22 -3.21 16.65
C LEU A 495 -35.40 -2.85 15.73
N VAL A 496 -35.45 -3.42 14.52
CA VAL A 496 -36.60 -3.27 13.60
C VAL A 496 -37.85 -3.93 14.17
N THR A 497 -37.72 -5.14 14.72
CA THR A 497 -38.85 -5.92 15.26
C THR A 497 -39.37 -5.45 16.62
N THR A 498 -38.54 -4.76 17.41
CA THR A 498 -38.94 -4.12 18.68
C THR A 498 -39.65 -2.78 18.49
N ALA A 499 -39.92 -2.37 17.24
CA ALA A 499 -40.55 -1.10 16.88
C ALA A 499 -39.75 0.16 17.30
N GLU A 500 -38.44 0.02 17.53
CA GLU A 500 -37.53 1.17 17.69
C GLU A 500 -37.08 1.75 16.34
N LEU A 501 -37.19 0.96 15.28
CA LEU A 501 -36.90 1.36 13.89
C LEU A 501 -38.09 1.10 12.95
N PRO A 502 -39.29 1.67 13.19
CA PRO A 502 -40.39 1.65 12.24
C PRO A 502 -39.98 2.36 10.95
N GLY A 503 -40.58 1.90 9.84
CA GLY A 503 -40.27 2.40 8.50
C GLY A 503 -39.27 1.53 7.74
N PHE A 504 -38.75 0.45 8.35
CA PHE A 504 -38.01 -0.59 7.64
C PHE A 504 -38.82 -1.89 7.61
N ALA A 505 -39.07 -2.43 6.42
CA ALA A 505 -39.66 -3.75 6.23
C ALA A 505 -38.72 -4.63 5.41
N MET A 506 -38.08 -5.59 6.09
CA MET A 506 -37.15 -6.52 5.43
C MET A 506 -37.89 -7.41 4.44
N LYS A 507 -37.43 -7.45 3.19
CA LYS A 507 -37.95 -8.35 2.14
C LYS A 507 -37.16 -9.64 2.05
N ALA A 508 -35.84 -9.54 2.07
CA ALA A 508 -34.95 -10.68 1.99
C ALA A 508 -33.58 -10.39 2.62
N LEU A 509 -32.98 -11.43 3.20
CA LEU A 509 -31.56 -11.50 3.53
C LEU A 509 -30.90 -12.48 2.55
N SER A 510 -29.65 -12.25 2.18
CA SER A 510 -28.87 -13.14 1.32
C SER A 510 -27.45 -13.30 1.83
N GLY A 511 -26.98 -14.54 1.87
CA GLY A 511 -25.57 -14.88 2.07
C GLY A 511 -24.83 -15.27 0.79
N TYR A 512 -25.50 -15.20 -0.37
CA TYR A 512 -24.95 -15.69 -1.65
C TYR A 512 -25.00 -14.64 -2.78
N ASN A 513 -25.86 -13.64 -2.67
CA ASN A 513 -25.96 -12.56 -3.65
C ASN A 513 -24.86 -11.52 -3.41
N ARG A 514 -24.68 -10.60 -4.38
CA ARG A 514 -23.71 -9.49 -4.26
C ARG A 514 -23.98 -8.60 -3.04
N TYR A 515 -25.26 -8.38 -2.72
CA TYR A 515 -25.71 -7.54 -1.63
C TYR A 515 -26.46 -8.37 -0.59
N ASP A 516 -26.38 -7.91 0.66
CA ASP A 516 -26.80 -8.70 1.82
C ASP A 516 -28.31 -8.68 2.02
N ALA A 517 -29.00 -7.62 1.59
CA ALA A 517 -30.43 -7.50 1.84
C ALA A 517 -31.20 -6.61 0.85
N LEU A 518 -32.51 -6.88 0.80
CA LEU A 518 -33.51 -5.99 0.23
C LEU A 518 -34.54 -5.63 1.31
N ALA A 519 -34.90 -4.35 1.38
CA ALA A 519 -35.91 -3.85 2.30
C ALA A 519 -36.78 -2.78 1.64
N THR A 520 -37.95 -2.55 2.22
CA THR A 520 -38.75 -1.34 1.99
C THR A 520 -38.41 -0.32 3.07
N ILE A 521 -38.13 0.91 2.65
CA ILE A 521 -37.82 2.06 3.52
C ILE A 521 -38.92 3.11 3.34
N GLY A 522 -39.49 3.60 4.44
CA GLY A 522 -40.47 4.69 4.44
C GLY A 522 -41.94 4.26 4.40
N ASP A 523 -42.30 3.11 4.96
CA ASP A 523 -43.70 2.67 5.03
C ASP A 523 -44.57 3.57 5.93
N ASP A 524 -45.77 3.91 5.45
CA ASP A 524 -46.56 5.15 5.67
C ASP A 524 -47.25 5.30 7.06
N ALA A 525 -46.92 4.46 8.05
CA ALA A 525 -47.78 4.29 9.23
C ALA A 525 -47.33 4.94 10.55
N MET A 526 -46.18 5.64 10.61
CA MET A 526 -45.61 6.04 11.91
C MET A 526 -45.24 7.53 12.00
N THR A 527 -45.92 8.21 12.92
CA THR A 527 -45.64 9.58 13.37
C THR A 527 -44.17 9.81 13.73
N PRO A 528 -43.59 10.99 13.42
CA PRO A 528 -42.15 11.28 13.56
C PRO A 528 -41.79 11.68 14.99
N THR A 529 -42.04 10.81 15.97
CA THR A 529 -41.74 11.08 17.38
C THR A 529 -40.70 10.10 17.90
N GLY A 530 -39.64 10.62 18.54
CA GLY A 530 -38.57 9.83 19.15
C GLY A 530 -37.17 10.40 18.87
N SER A 531 -36.16 9.95 19.61
CA SER A 531 -34.77 10.39 19.45
C SER A 531 -34.20 10.07 18.05
N LEU A 532 -34.70 9.01 17.42
CA LEU A 532 -34.27 8.53 16.10
C LEU A 532 -35.06 9.12 14.93
N ALA A 533 -36.05 9.99 15.19
CA ALA A 533 -36.97 10.49 14.17
C ALA A 533 -36.26 11.20 13.01
N ALA A 534 -36.85 11.08 11.81
CA ALA A 534 -36.46 11.81 10.61
C ALA A 534 -36.84 13.29 10.73
N VAL A 535 -36.08 14.17 10.09
CA VAL A 535 -36.38 15.62 10.02
C VAL A 535 -36.63 16.09 8.60
N SER A 536 -36.24 15.32 7.57
CA SER A 536 -36.48 15.66 6.17
C SER A 536 -37.89 15.23 5.68
N PRO A 537 -38.78 16.16 5.30
CA PRO A 537 -40.11 15.84 4.78
C PRO A 537 -40.10 15.32 3.33
N ASP A 538 -38.97 15.40 2.63
CA ASP A 538 -38.87 15.12 1.19
C ASP A 538 -38.34 13.71 0.85
N TYR A 539 -38.13 12.83 1.84
CA TYR A 539 -37.65 11.48 1.57
C TYR A 539 -38.75 10.61 0.96
N ALA A 540 -38.57 10.21 -0.31
CA ALA A 540 -39.49 9.32 -1.00
C ALA A 540 -39.31 7.86 -0.53
N PRO A 541 -40.40 7.15 -0.17
CA PRO A 541 -40.33 5.73 0.18
C PRO A 541 -39.68 4.90 -0.94
N LYS A 542 -38.82 3.95 -0.57
CA LYS A 542 -38.15 3.05 -1.51
C LYS A 542 -38.55 1.60 -1.25
N GLU A 543 -39.23 1.00 -2.22
CA GLU A 543 -39.78 -0.35 -2.07
C GLU A 543 -38.72 -1.48 -2.11
N ASN A 544 -37.66 -1.32 -2.91
CA ASN A 544 -36.57 -2.29 -3.06
C ASN A 544 -35.23 -1.62 -2.78
N ALA A 545 -35.04 -1.14 -1.55
CA ALA A 545 -33.78 -0.58 -1.10
C ALA A 545 -32.75 -1.70 -0.89
N VAL A 546 -31.55 -1.51 -1.43
CA VAL A 546 -30.41 -2.41 -1.28
C VAL A 546 -29.67 -2.07 0.00
N LEU A 547 -29.58 -3.06 0.88
CA LEU A 547 -28.93 -2.94 2.18
C LEU A 547 -27.64 -3.76 2.20
N GLU A 548 -26.64 -3.19 2.85
CA GLU A 548 -25.32 -3.77 3.06
C GLU A 548 -24.98 -3.74 4.55
N PHE A 549 -24.45 -4.85 5.08
CA PHE A 549 -24.09 -4.96 6.49
C PHE A 549 -22.59 -5.12 6.68
N LYS A 550 -21.99 -4.29 7.53
CA LYS A 550 -20.57 -4.39 7.88
C LYS A 550 -20.35 -4.26 9.38
N VAL A 551 -19.26 -4.81 9.91
CA VAL A 551 -18.83 -4.43 11.27
C VAL A 551 -18.33 -2.99 11.29
N SER A 552 -17.42 -2.68 10.36
CA SER A 552 -16.81 -1.35 10.25
C SER A 552 -17.01 -0.80 8.84
N PHE A 553 -17.38 0.48 8.74
CA PHE A 553 -17.70 1.13 7.47
C PHE A 553 -16.53 1.13 6.46
N ASP A 554 -15.29 1.29 6.91
CA ASP A 554 -14.08 1.32 6.08
C ASP A 554 -13.89 0.07 5.21
N SER A 555 -14.37 -1.09 5.69
CA SER A 555 -14.31 -2.34 4.94
C SER A 555 -15.13 -2.29 3.65
N LEU A 556 -16.23 -1.53 3.62
CA LEU A 556 -17.04 -1.34 2.42
C LEU A 556 -16.33 -0.47 1.37
N ILE A 557 -15.56 0.52 1.81
CA ILE A 557 -14.76 1.36 0.90
C ILE A 557 -13.75 0.51 0.14
N SER A 558 -13.12 -0.46 0.82
CA SER A 558 -12.21 -1.41 0.19
C SER A 558 -12.93 -2.27 -0.88
N ASP A 559 -14.19 -2.67 -0.63
CA ASP A 559 -15.00 -3.42 -1.59
C ASP A 559 -15.34 -2.58 -2.84
N PHE A 560 -15.53 -1.26 -2.68
CA PHE A 560 -15.73 -0.33 -3.79
C PHE A 560 -14.45 -0.09 -4.59
N GLU A 561 -13.31 0.14 -3.93
CA GLU A 561 -12.00 0.28 -4.59
C GLU A 561 -11.65 -0.97 -5.40
N ALA A 562 -11.97 -2.16 -4.87
CA ALA A 562 -11.79 -3.45 -5.53
C ALA A 562 -12.84 -3.75 -6.61
N LYS A 563 -13.82 -2.86 -6.84
CA LYS A 563 -14.95 -3.04 -7.78
C LYS A 563 -15.77 -4.31 -7.53
N VAL A 564 -15.79 -4.79 -6.29
CA VAL A 564 -16.62 -5.93 -5.85
C VAL A 564 -18.07 -5.48 -5.69
N LYS A 565 -18.26 -4.26 -5.16
CA LYS A 565 -19.56 -3.59 -5.00
C LYS A 565 -19.56 -2.26 -5.72
N ILE A 566 -20.73 -1.76 -6.07
CA ILE A 566 -20.90 -0.50 -6.81
C ILE A 566 -21.64 0.49 -5.89
N PRO A 567 -21.03 1.65 -5.56
CA PRO A 567 -21.65 2.62 -4.64
C PRO A 567 -23.07 3.05 -5.04
N SER A 568 -23.32 3.26 -6.33
CA SER A 568 -24.63 3.68 -6.84
C SER A 568 -25.72 2.61 -6.79
N GLU A 569 -25.36 1.35 -6.49
CA GLU A 569 -26.31 0.25 -6.31
C GLU A 569 -26.70 0.06 -4.83
N VAL A 570 -26.03 0.74 -3.88
CA VAL A 570 -26.27 0.61 -2.45
C VAL A 570 -27.10 1.80 -1.95
N ASP A 571 -28.19 1.53 -1.22
CA ASP A 571 -29.05 2.60 -0.68
C ASP A 571 -28.75 2.91 0.77
N VAL A 572 -28.54 1.85 1.56
CA VAL A 572 -28.31 1.95 2.99
C VAL A 572 -27.23 0.97 3.42
N VAL A 573 -26.26 1.48 4.16
CA VAL A 573 -25.26 0.68 4.85
C VAL A 573 -25.62 0.65 6.32
N VAL A 574 -25.73 -0.54 6.90
CA VAL A 574 -25.91 -0.75 8.33
C VAL A 574 -24.61 -1.29 8.89
N CYS A 575 -23.99 -0.58 9.81
CA CYS A 575 -22.73 -1.02 10.39
C CYS A 575 -22.68 -0.88 11.90
N TRP A 576 -21.79 -1.61 12.57
CA TRP A 576 -21.59 -1.42 14.00
C TRP A 576 -20.95 -0.05 14.27
N ASP A 577 -19.79 0.24 13.68
CA ASP A 577 -19.03 1.48 13.94
C ASP A 577 -18.53 2.16 12.65
N CYS A 578 -18.31 3.47 12.76
CA CYS A 578 -17.68 4.33 11.77
C CYS A 578 -16.37 4.92 12.37
N THR A 579 -15.57 4.09 13.03
CA THR A 579 -14.45 4.51 13.88
C THR A 579 -13.35 5.27 13.15
N ASP A 580 -13.13 4.99 11.86
CA ASP A 580 -12.07 5.58 11.05
C ASP A 580 -12.67 6.42 9.90
N LEU A 581 -13.11 7.64 10.24
CA LEU A 581 -13.61 8.62 9.27
C LEU A 581 -12.52 9.18 8.32
N ASN A 582 -11.27 8.70 8.40
CA ASN A 582 -10.23 8.97 7.39
C ASN A 582 -10.50 8.11 6.14
N LEU A 583 -11.61 8.41 5.49
CA LEU A 583 -11.98 7.77 4.25
C LEU A 583 -10.95 8.16 3.19
N ARG A 584 -10.40 7.15 2.51
CA ARG A 584 -9.53 7.35 1.34
C ARG A 584 -10.30 7.97 0.17
N VAL A 585 -11.62 7.78 0.15
CA VAL A 585 -12.54 8.20 -0.89
C VAL A 585 -13.86 8.62 -0.24
N GLY A 586 -14.34 9.81 -0.57
CA GLY A 586 -15.59 10.38 -0.12
C GLY A 586 -15.55 10.96 1.30
N ARG A 587 -16.69 11.48 1.75
CA ARG A 587 -16.88 12.08 3.07
C ARG A 587 -18.15 11.58 3.74
N LEU A 588 -18.15 11.55 5.07
CA LEU A 588 -19.33 11.24 5.89
C LEU A 588 -19.83 12.52 6.56
N GLU A 589 -21.10 12.82 6.38
CA GLU A 589 -21.79 13.93 7.02
C GLU A 589 -22.66 13.39 8.17
N PRO A 590 -22.41 13.78 9.44
CA PRO A 590 -23.17 13.27 10.57
C PRO A 590 -24.61 13.81 10.58
N THR A 591 -25.55 12.97 11.01
CA THR A 591 -26.99 13.27 11.08
C THR A 591 -27.65 12.79 12.38
N TYR A 592 -26.86 12.63 13.44
CA TYR A 592 -27.30 12.18 14.77
C TYR A 592 -26.98 13.20 15.86
N GLY A 593 -27.53 13.03 17.07
CA GLY A 593 -27.25 13.93 18.18
C GLY A 593 -27.62 15.38 17.86
N LYS A 594 -26.65 16.31 17.97
CA LYS A 594 -26.81 17.72 17.58
C LYS A 594 -27.06 17.94 16.08
N TRP A 595 -26.65 17.01 15.21
CA TRP A 595 -26.86 17.07 13.76
C TRP A 595 -28.15 16.39 13.29
N LYS A 596 -29.01 15.94 14.20
CA LYS A 596 -30.28 15.27 13.88
C LYS A 596 -31.19 16.00 12.89
N HIS A 597 -31.03 17.33 12.77
CA HIS A 597 -31.82 18.15 11.86
C HIS A 597 -31.56 17.81 10.37
N ALA A 598 -30.42 17.23 10.04
CA ALA A 598 -30.07 16.79 8.69
C ALA A 598 -30.48 15.34 8.39
N ARG A 599 -31.15 14.64 9.33
CA ARG A 599 -31.47 13.23 9.20
C ARG A 599 -32.56 12.97 8.14
N PRO A 600 -32.24 12.23 7.05
CA PRO A 600 -33.16 12.03 5.94
C PRO A 600 -34.32 11.10 6.31
N PHE A 601 -34.03 9.98 6.99
CA PHE A 601 -35.03 9.08 7.57
C PHE A 601 -34.52 8.44 8.86
N ARG A 602 -35.39 7.68 9.53
CA ARG A 602 -35.16 7.18 10.90
C ARG A 602 -33.80 6.48 11.05
N ALA A 603 -33.10 6.79 12.15
CA ALA A 603 -31.83 6.19 12.58
C ALA A 603 -30.61 6.37 11.67
N VAL A 604 -30.74 7.07 10.54
CA VAL A 604 -29.57 7.47 9.75
C VAL A 604 -28.63 8.28 10.63
N SER A 605 -27.39 7.80 10.69
CA SER A 605 -26.33 8.36 11.52
C SER A 605 -25.39 9.20 10.66
N TYR A 606 -25.16 8.81 9.41
CA TYR A 606 -24.33 9.56 8.48
C TYR A 606 -24.91 9.49 7.06
N ILE A 607 -24.56 10.48 6.24
CA ILE A 607 -24.72 10.44 4.78
C ILE A 607 -23.31 10.37 4.18
N TRP A 608 -23.04 9.34 3.39
CA TRP A 608 -21.79 9.27 2.65
C TRP A 608 -21.94 9.93 1.29
N HIS A 609 -20.94 10.71 0.90
CA HIS A 609 -20.81 11.30 -0.43
C HIS A 609 -19.48 10.89 -1.04
N ASP A 610 -19.45 10.61 -2.34
CA ASP A 610 -18.19 10.49 -3.07
C ASP A 610 -17.48 11.85 -3.19
N ASP A 611 -16.22 11.83 -3.63
CA ASP A 611 -15.40 13.05 -3.75
C ASP A 611 -16.00 14.07 -4.74
N ALA A 612 -16.68 13.58 -5.77
CA ALA A 612 -17.38 14.40 -6.75
C ALA A 612 -18.78 14.85 -6.29
N SER A 613 -19.27 14.36 -5.14
CA SER A 613 -20.66 14.50 -4.67
C SER A 613 -21.71 14.10 -5.72
N SER A 614 -21.35 13.18 -6.61
CA SER A 614 -22.18 12.61 -7.67
C SER A 614 -23.02 11.42 -7.19
N THR A 615 -22.51 10.69 -6.20
CA THR A 615 -23.15 9.50 -5.63
C THR A 615 -23.18 9.64 -4.12
N HIS A 616 -24.34 9.34 -3.52
CA HIS A 616 -24.49 9.33 -2.07
C HIS A 616 -25.38 8.16 -1.64
N PHE A 617 -25.18 7.71 -0.40
CA PHE A 617 -26.05 6.73 0.23
C PHE A 617 -26.07 6.96 1.75
N ASN A 618 -27.04 6.33 2.42
CA ASN A 618 -27.28 6.55 3.84
C ASN A 618 -26.55 5.51 4.68
N VAL A 619 -26.02 5.92 5.83
CA VAL A 619 -25.29 5.04 6.74
C VAL A 619 -25.95 5.06 8.12
N ILE A 620 -26.26 3.88 8.62
CA ILE A 620 -26.80 3.66 9.95
C ILE A 620 -25.71 2.98 10.78
N SER A 621 -25.11 3.73 11.71
CA SER A 621 -24.20 3.16 12.69
C SER A 621 -25.00 2.71 13.91
N LEU A 622 -25.06 1.41 14.16
CA LEU A 622 -25.79 0.85 15.28
C LEU A 622 -25.25 1.34 16.62
N LYS A 623 -23.95 1.63 16.72
CA LYS A 623 -23.34 2.21 17.92
C LYS A 623 -23.90 3.61 18.21
N ASN A 624 -24.07 4.45 17.19
CA ASN A 624 -24.72 5.76 17.32
C ASN A 624 -26.21 5.61 17.69
N VAL A 625 -26.92 4.72 17.00
CA VAL A 625 -28.35 4.42 17.28
C VAL A 625 -28.54 3.98 18.73
N ILE A 626 -27.70 3.08 19.23
CA ILE A 626 -27.73 2.61 20.62
C ILE A 626 -27.45 3.76 21.58
N ALA A 627 -26.45 4.60 21.32
CA ALA A 627 -26.17 5.76 22.17
C ALA A 627 -27.40 6.67 22.29
N GLU A 628 -28.10 6.95 21.18
CA GLU A 628 -29.33 7.75 21.19
C GLU A 628 -30.51 7.08 21.89
N LEU A 629 -30.64 5.75 21.78
CA LEU A 629 -31.66 4.98 22.50
C LEU A 629 -31.37 4.92 24.01
N LEU A 630 -30.12 4.71 24.41
CA LEU A 630 -29.71 4.75 25.82
C LEU A 630 -30.05 6.11 26.44
N VAL A 631 -29.82 7.21 25.72
CA VAL A 631 -30.23 8.56 26.14
C VAL A 631 -31.76 8.66 26.25
N ALA A 632 -32.49 8.19 25.24
CA ALA A 632 -33.95 8.26 25.20
C ALA A 632 -34.63 7.50 26.34
N HIS A 633 -34.05 6.36 26.76
CA HIS A 633 -34.53 5.55 27.88
C HIS A 633 -33.89 5.91 29.23
N ALA A 634 -33.13 7.00 29.31
CA ALA A 634 -32.44 7.46 30.52
C ALA A 634 -31.54 6.39 31.17
N LEU A 635 -30.88 5.56 30.35
CA LEU A 635 -30.02 4.48 30.79
C LEU A 635 -28.58 4.98 31.06
N PRO A 636 -27.87 4.39 32.05
CA PRO A 636 -26.49 4.77 32.36
C PRO A 636 -25.56 4.68 31.14
N GLY A 637 -24.63 5.62 31.03
CA GLY A 637 -23.64 5.65 29.94
C GLY A 637 -24.12 6.29 28.64
N GLY A 638 -25.44 6.51 28.44
CA GLY A 638 -25.98 7.07 27.20
C GLY A 638 -25.42 8.46 26.83
N LEU A 639 -25.51 9.44 27.74
CA LEU A 639 -25.00 10.80 27.49
C LEU A 639 -23.48 10.82 27.29
N SER A 640 -22.75 9.97 28.01
CA SER A 640 -21.30 9.85 27.86
C SER A 640 -20.93 9.25 26.51
N ALA A 641 -21.63 8.19 26.08
CA ALA A 641 -21.39 7.55 24.79
C ALA A 641 -21.70 8.48 23.63
N LEU A 642 -22.85 9.18 23.67
CA LEU A 642 -23.24 10.13 22.64
C LEU A 642 -22.26 11.31 22.57
N GLY A 643 -21.87 11.89 23.71
CA GLY A 643 -20.92 13.00 23.75
C GLY A 643 -19.51 12.63 23.26
N VAL A 644 -19.05 11.40 23.50
CA VAL A 644 -17.78 10.90 22.93
C VAL A 644 -17.85 10.83 21.40
N LEU A 645 -18.96 10.38 20.85
CA LEU A 645 -19.17 10.29 19.40
C LEU A 645 -19.27 11.70 18.77
N GLU A 646 -20.00 12.62 19.39
CA GLU A 646 -20.12 14.01 18.89
C GLU A 646 -18.76 14.75 18.92
N ASN A 647 -18.00 14.63 20.01
CA ASN A 647 -16.67 15.23 20.09
C ASN A 647 -15.68 14.64 19.07
N ARG A 648 -15.78 13.34 18.81
CA ARG A 648 -14.96 12.65 17.80
C ARG A 648 -15.21 13.23 16.41
N ASP A 649 -16.47 13.52 16.08
CA ASP A 649 -16.85 14.00 14.76
C ASP A 649 -16.58 15.51 14.64
N ASP A 650 -16.74 16.29 15.71
CA ASP A 650 -16.33 17.71 15.76
C ASP A 650 -14.85 17.92 15.48
N ALA A 651 -13.98 17.11 16.09
CA ALA A 651 -12.54 17.17 15.88
C ALA A 651 -12.11 16.88 14.42
N LYS A 652 -13.03 16.40 13.58
CA LYS A 652 -12.77 16.07 12.17
C LYS A 652 -13.49 16.99 11.19
N LEU A 653 -14.44 17.81 11.66
CA LEU A 653 -15.10 18.86 10.88
C LEU A 653 -14.34 20.19 10.91
N VAL A 654 -13.42 20.35 11.87
CA VAL A 654 -12.44 21.45 11.98
C VAL A 654 -11.17 21.06 11.24
#